data_AF-A0AA85ITD4-F1
#
_entry.id   AF-A0AA85ITD4-F1
#
_cell.length_a   1.000
_cell.length_b   1.000
_cell.length_c   1.000
_cell.angle_alpha   90.00
_cell.angle_beta   90.00
_cell.angle_gamma   90.00
#
_symmetry.space_group_name_H-M   'P 1'
#
loop_
_entity.id
_entity.type
_entity.pdbx_description
1 polymer ?
#
loop_
_entity_poly.entity_id
_entity_poly.type
_entity_poly.pdbx_seq_one_letter_code
_entity_poly.pdbx_strand_id
1 'polypeptide(L)'
;MDLKIKAIEYFSSNNVLKELEIALQFLFCENAADYFGYLSKYFEQISQIPKLVKINLSRVFSNTGRFSTGLSVSVLWRTNTEVITRVKYIHGCSRCLTITRIPSVTSSSEFLAYVEKVEDRIRNCDWSPAEMSDVDKCLRDFYIEHKRRIQEAENAEINKELEKTNVTEDLVKSNSLNNAKKKPTKESIPMTPNQGISLAPLLATDFTWLSISLHLTAAKCSRPIIDFQQYLKSLYQEVIKSLNTNNESTVPPSTSLQATPCPIITILNCPGRIGALLQGKCRFLQEILLIPKPHTKPKELLDNLFTIKSKLQQILMNKSNLSPQMICENGASSVNIDKPEQALDLIIDCLEQLQLTEEFYLGLYISPKGIYDVAKERYEIITGMFKSPEEMVAFYADLLTRYSQIRLLIDPLRAEDKDNWETLKSRLPFPVLITASTTVQPAAKDVLPNRSTSVAAKSSTTTAGAVTTTTATTCETSSTFSIPTGPTIYDLLHSEENNTNVEQTDSAQLEDKMIDGEIQDTSIQQVDKQNLYFSAWLFTFDTCLDCVFITEIIQAIYKLHQQNQQVILSLDNFYASEDWPIDMAIALGINFIKFNGLNYPDKVDRLITWYEYYENTMINKIDSNSENQWRLYNPGLFEIKT
;
A
#
# COMPACT_ATOMS: atom_id res chain seq x y z
N MET A 1 -47.29 17.54 43.11
CA MET A 1 -46.31 18.51 43.66
C MET A 1 -44.89 17.92 43.56
N ASP A 2 -44.69 16.67 43.98
CA ASP A 2 -43.42 15.92 43.88
C ASP A 2 -42.78 15.85 42.47
N LEU A 3 -43.55 15.56 41.42
CA LEU A 3 -43.05 15.55 40.02
C LEU A 3 -42.49 16.90 39.54
N LYS A 4 -43.10 18.02 39.98
CA LYS A 4 -42.63 19.36 39.58
C LYS A 4 -41.31 19.71 40.25
N ILE A 5 -41.17 19.35 41.54
CA ILE A 5 -39.94 19.55 42.30
C ILE A 5 -38.81 18.74 41.67
N LYS A 6 -39.06 17.45 41.37
CA LYS A 6 -38.12 16.57 40.66
C LYS A 6 -37.71 17.10 39.28
N ALA A 7 -38.65 17.67 38.52
CA ALA A 7 -38.34 18.26 37.22
C ALA A 7 -37.45 19.51 37.35
N ILE A 8 -37.74 20.39 38.31
CA ILE A 8 -36.93 21.60 38.58
C ILE A 8 -35.51 21.20 39.01
N GLU A 9 -35.38 20.23 39.90
CA GLU A 9 -34.08 19.69 40.32
C GLU A 9 -33.32 19.08 39.14
N TYR A 10 -34.00 18.29 38.29
CA TYR A 10 -33.40 17.67 37.12
C TYR A 10 -32.85 18.71 36.12
N PHE A 11 -33.66 19.71 35.74
CA PHE A 11 -33.22 20.74 34.79
C PHE A 11 -32.11 21.64 35.37
N SER A 12 -32.20 21.96 36.66
CA SER A 12 -31.19 22.80 37.33
C SER A 12 -29.86 22.06 37.45
N SER A 13 -29.89 20.77 37.82
CA SER A 13 -28.68 19.95 37.99
C SER A 13 -27.94 19.69 36.68
N ASN A 14 -28.66 19.69 35.55
CA ASN A 14 -28.09 19.46 34.22
C ASN A 14 -27.87 20.76 33.41
N ASN A 15 -28.00 21.94 34.04
CA ASN A 15 -27.85 23.26 33.39
C ASN A 15 -28.74 23.49 32.15
N VAL A 16 -29.84 22.74 32.00
CA VAL A 16 -30.65 22.73 30.76
C VAL A 16 -31.23 24.11 30.45
N LEU A 17 -31.74 24.80 31.47
CA LEU A 17 -32.34 26.13 31.29
C LEU A 17 -31.31 27.19 30.89
N LYS A 18 -30.11 27.12 31.47
CA LYS A 18 -29.01 28.04 31.18
C LYS A 18 -28.55 27.89 29.72
N GLU A 19 -28.35 26.66 29.27
CA GLU A 19 -27.95 26.40 27.87
C GLU A 19 -29.04 26.80 26.87
N LEU A 20 -30.33 26.60 27.20
CA LEU A 20 -31.44 27.08 26.38
C LEU A 20 -31.45 28.60 26.26
N GLU A 21 -31.23 29.32 27.36
CA GLU A 21 -31.16 30.78 27.36
C GLU A 21 -29.99 31.28 26.49
N ILE A 22 -28.81 30.67 26.63
CA ILE A 22 -27.63 30.98 25.81
C ILE A 22 -27.93 30.73 24.32
N ALA A 23 -28.50 29.58 23.98
CA ALA A 23 -28.86 29.23 22.61
C ALA A 23 -29.83 30.23 21.98
N LEU A 24 -30.87 30.64 22.74
CA LEU A 24 -31.85 31.63 22.29
C LEU A 24 -31.25 33.03 22.17
N GLN A 25 -30.33 33.39 23.05
CA GLN A 25 -29.62 34.66 22.98
C GLN A 25 -28.74 34.72 21.71
N PHE A 26 -27.98 33.67 21.42
CA PHE A 26 -27.20 33.59 20.18
C PHE A 26 -28.09 33.61 18.95
N LEU A 27 -29.18 32.84 18.96
CA LEU A 27 -30.17 32.82 17.88
C LEU A 27 -30.72 34.23 17.58
N PHE A 28 -31.07 34.98 18.63
CA PHE A 28 -31.56 36.34 18.50
C PHE A 28 -30.48 37.31 18.00
N CYS A 29 -29.27 37.25 18.56
CA CYS A 29 -28.15 38.10 18.17
C CYS A 29 -27.74 37.88 16.71
N GLU A 30 -27.71 36.63 16.24
CA GLU A 30 -27.33 36.28 14.87
C GLU A 30 -28.49 36.39 13.87
N ASN A 31 -29.71 36.63 14.36
CA ASN A 31 -30.93 36.80 13.57
C ASN A 31 -31.10 35.67 12.52
N ALA A 32 -30.91 34.42 12.94
CA ALA A 32 -30.93 33.28 12.04
C ALA A 32 -32.34 33.05 11.46
N ALA A 33 -32.43 32.84 10.14
CA ALA A 33 -33.71 32.63 9.46
C ALA A 33 -34.33 31.24 9.74
N ASP A 34 -33.50 30.22 9.92
CA ASP A 34 -33.92 28.87 10.33
C ASP A 34 -33.66 28.66 11.82
N TYR A 35 -34.66 29.00 12.63
CA TYR A 35 -34.58 28.94 14.09
C TYR A 35 -34.30 27.51 14.59
N PHE A 36 -34.97 26.52 14.01
CA PHE A 36 -34.87 25.13 14.48
C PHE A 36 -33.60 24.47 14.00
N GLY A 37 -33.17 24.73 12.76
CA GLY A 37 -31.87 24.27 12.26
C GLY A 37 -30.71 24.86 13.06
N TYR A 38 -30.79 26.14 13.42
CA TYR A 38 -29.79 26.78 14.27
C TYR A 38 -29.71 26.14 15.65
N LEU A 39 -30.85 26.00 16.35
CA LEU A 39 -30.89 25.36 17.66
C LEU A 39 -30.43 23.89 17.58
N SER A 40 -30.80 23.17 16.53
CA SER A 40 -30.32 21.81 16.30
C SER A 40 -28.79 21.77 16.19
N LYS A 41 -28.18 22.67 15.42
CA LYS A 41 -26.73 22.77 15.28
C LYS A 41 -26.04 23.15 16.59
N TYR A 42 -26.60 24.10 17.35
CA TYR A 42 -26.08 24.49 18.67
C TYR A 42 -26.10 23.31 19.64
N PHE A 43 -27.26 22.69 19.83
CA PHE A 43 -27.40 21.57 20.76
C PHE A 43 -26.61 20.34 20.31
N GLU A 44 -26.39 20.16 19.01
CA GLU A 44 -25.52 19.12 18.49
C GLU A 44 -24.06 19.28 18.93
N GLN A 45 -23.54 20.51 19.01
CA GLN A 45 -22.16 20.77 19.43
C GLN A 45 -21.92 20.44 20.92
N ILE A 46 -22.94 20.61 21.76
CA ILE A 46 -22.87 20.36 23.20
C ILE A 46 -23.49 19.01 23.61
N SER A 47 -23.99 18.24 22.65
CA SER A 47 -24.54 16.90 22.89
C SER A 47 -23.45 15.93 23.30
N GLN A 48 -23.84 14.89 24.05
CA GLN A 48 -22.93 13.80 24.42
C GLN A 48 -22.33 13.14 23.17
N ILE A 49 -21.06 12.74 23.31
CA ILE A 49 -20.35 12.01 22.28
C ILE A 49 -20.98 10.61 22.14
N PRO A 50 -21.24 10.13 20.91
CA PRO A 50 -21.81 8.81 20.69
C PRO A 50 -20.92 7.70 21.27
N LYS A 51 -21.52 6.69 21.92
CA LYS A 51 -20.76 5.59 22.54
C LYS A 51 -20.82 4.32 21.72
N LEU A 52 -19.74 3.54 21.68
CA LEU A 52 -19.74 2.26 20.97
C LEU A 52 -20.79 1.31 21.57
N VAL A 53 -21.65 0.77 20.71
CA VAL A 53 -22.59 -0.30 21.08
C VAL A 53 -22.02 -1.65 20.68
N LYS A 54 -21.64 -1.80 19.41
CA LYS A 54 -21.17 -3.08 18.86
C LYS A 54 -20.47 -2.92 17.51
N ILE A 55 -19.53 -3.81 17.22
CA ILE A 55 -18.90 -4.02 15.93
C ILE A 55 -19.39 -5.38 15.38
N ASN A 56 -19.98 -5.39 14.19
CA ASN A 56 -20.49 -6.61 13.57
C ASN A 56 -19.77 -6.91 12.26
N LEU A 57 -19.48 -8.20 12.05
CA LEU A 57 -18.97 -8.74 10.80
C LEU A 57 -20.09 -9.49 10.06
N SER A 58 -20.09 -9.36 8.74
CA SER A 58 -21.07 -10.00 7.86
C SER A 58 -20.39 -10.46 6.58
N ARG A 59 -20.93 -11.51 5.96
CA ARG A 59 -20.47 -11.97 4.65
C ARG A 59 -21.24 -11.23 3.56
N VAL A 60 -20.54 -10.55 2.67
CA VAL A 60 -21.11 -9.74 1.57
C VAL A 60 -20.39 -10.03 0.25
N PHE A 61 -20.82 -9.38 -0.83
CA PHE A 61 -20.14 -9.40 -2.12
C PHE A 61 -19.56 -8.02 -2.46
N SER A 62 -18.39 -8.04 -3.10
CA SER A 62 -17.75 -6.85 -3.68
C SER A 62 -18.30 -6.52 -5.07
N ASN A 63 -17.96 -5.32 -5.55
CA ASN A 63 -18.30 -4.84 -6.89
C ASN A 63 -17.61 -5.67 -8.01
N THR A 64 -16.59 -6.45 -7.67
CA THR A 64 -15.93 -7.39 -8.60
C THR A 64 -16.58 -8.79 -8.60
N GLY A 65 -17.68 -8.97 -7.88
CA GLY A 65 -18.40 -10.25 -7.76
C GLY A 65 -17.73 -11.26 -6.84
N ARG A 66 -16.67 -10.87 -6.11
CA ARG A 66 -15.97 -11.73 -5.14
C ARG A 66 -16.62 -11.67 -3.77
N PHE A 67 -16.45 -12.75 -2.99
CA PHE A 67 -16.80 -12.73 -1.56
C PHE A 67 -15.98 -11.66 -0.83
N SER A 68 -16.62 -11.00 0.13
CA SER A 68 -16.05 -9.93 0.92
C SER A 68 -16.58 -9.98 2.35
N THR A 69 -15.82 -9.38 3.27
CA THR A 69 -16.26 -9.14 4.64
C THR A 69 -16.84 -7.74 4.74
N GLY A 70 -18.04 -7.63 5.28
CA GLY A 70 -18.66 -6.36 5.64
C GLY A 70 -18.49 -6.12 7.13
N LEU A 71 -17.78 -5.06 7.50
CA LEU A 71 -17.59 -4.62 8.88
C LEU A 71 -18.47 -3.40 9.14
N SER A 72 -19.22 -3.44 10.24
CA SER A 72 -20.14 -2.37 10.63
C SER A 72 -19.94 -1.96 12.07
N VAL A 73 -19.88 -0.65 12.31
CA VAL A 73 -19.71 -0.06 13.64
C VAL A 73 -21.01 0.63 14.04
N SER A 74 -21.62 0.14 15.13
CA SER A 74 -22.84 0.68 15.70
C SER A 74 -22.54 1.48 16.97
N VAL A 75 -23.10 2.69 17.06
CA VAL A 75 -22.97 3.55 18.23
C VAL A 75 -24.34 3.93 18.78
N LEU A 76 -24.39 4.28 20.05
CA LEU A 76 -25.53 4.93 20.68
C LEU A 76 -25.43 6.41 20.35
N TRP A 77 -26.18 6.84 19.35
CA TRP A 77 -26.21 8.21 18.88
C TRP A 77 -27.48 8.89 19.41
N ARG A 78 -27.30 9.92 20.25
CA ARG A 78 -28.38 10.65 20.95
C ARG A 78 -29.20 9.69 21.84
N THR A 79 -30.19 9.00 21.27
CA THR A 79 -31.06 8.04 21.98
C THR A 79 -31.25 6.72 21.22
N ASN A 80 -30.72 6.60 20.00
CA ASN A 80 -30.93 5.45 19.14
C ASN A 80 -29.60 4.75 18.84
N THR A 81 -29.67 3.43 18.65
CA THR A 81 -28.53 2.71 18.10
C THR A 81 -28.51 2.92 16.59
N GLU A 82 -27.41 3.48 16.08
CA GLU A 82 -27.22 3.76 14.66
C GLU A 82 -25.94 3.10 14.15
N VAL A 83 -25.97 2.63 12.90
CA VAL A 83 -24.78 2.11 12.21
C VAL A 83 -24.10 3.26 11.50
N ILE A 84 -22.98 3.73 12.04
CA ILE A 84 -22.29 4.94 11.58
C ILE A 84 -21.37 4.65 10.40
N THR A 85 -20.67 3.51 10.45
CA THR A 85 -19.70 3.12 9.45
C THR A 85 -19.98 1.70 8.97
N ARG A 86 -19.91 1.52 7.65
CA ARG A 86 -19.91 0.21 7.00
C ARG A 86 -18.80 0.21 5.97
N VAL A 87 -17.86 -0.71 6.10
CA VAL A 87 -16.82 -0.93 5.09
C VAL A 87 -16.92 -2.34 4.54
N LYS A 88 -16.50 -2.51 3.29
CA LYS A 88 -16.42 -3.82 2.64
C LYS A 88 -15.01 -4.06 2.16
N TYR A 89 -14.47 -5.22 2.50
CA TYR A 89 -13.11 -5.57 2.11
C TYR A 89 -12.95 -7.03 1.70
N ILE A 90 -11.89 -7.29 0.94
CA ILE A 90 -11.50 -8.61 0.47
C ILE A 90 -10.17 -8.96 1.14
N HIS A 91 -10.04 -10.20 1.59
CA HIS A 91 -8.79 -10.74 2.10
C HIS A 91 -7.76 -10.90 0.98
N GLY A 92 -6.56 -10.36 1.18
CA GLY A 92 -5.41 -10.55 0.28
C GLY A 92 -5.47 -9.83 -1.07
N CYS A 93 -4.33 -9.77 -1.74
CA CYS A 93 -4.16 -9.22 -3.08
C CYS A 93 -4.73 -10.14 -4.18
N SER A 94 -5.17 -9.60 -5.32
CA SER A 94 -5.60 -10.38 -6.51
C SER A 94 -4.61 -11.48 -6.91
N ARG A 95 -3.31 -11.21 -6.80
CA ARG A 95 -2.24 -12.17 -7.13
C ARG A 95 -2.17 -13.31 -6.11
N CYS A 96 -2.31 -13.00 -4.82
CA CYS A 96 -2.33 -13.99 -3.73
C CYS A 96 -3.59 -14.86 -3.82
N LEU A 97 -4.76 -14.23 -3.98
CA LEU A 97 -6.07 -14.88 -4.13
C LEU A 97 -6.15 -15.88 -5.30
N THR A 98 -5.36 -15.68 -6.36
CA THR A 98 -5.33 -16.59 -7.52
C THR A 98 -4.48 -17.83 -7.26
N ILE A 99 -3.40 -17.68 -6.48
CA ILE A 99 -2.41 -18.73 -6.21
C ILE A 99 -2.87 -19.59 -5.04
N THR A 100 -3.43 -18.96 -4.02
CA THR A 100 -3.95 -19.66 -2.88
C THR A 100 -5.45 -19.89 -3.04
N ARG A 101 -5.84 -21.15 -3.23
CA ARG A 101 -7.11 -21.63 -2.66
C ARG A 101 -6.98 -21.63 -1.13
N ILE A 102 -6.66 -20.47 -0.52
CA ILE A 102 -6.76 -20.32 0.93
C ILE A 102 -8.19 -20.75 1.24
N PRO A 103 -8.39 -21.76 2.09
CA PRO A 103 -9.71 -22.02 2.63
C PRO A 103 -10.18 -20.69 3.20
N SER A 104 -11.21 -20.11 2.58
CA SER A 104 -11.96 -19.05 3.21
C SER A 104 -12.27 -19.55 4.61
N VAL A 105 -11.99 -18.75 5.63
CA VAL A 105 -12.11 -19.04 7.07
C VAL A 105 -10.71 -19.08 7.72
N THR A 106 -10.13 -17.88 7.95
CA THR A 106 -9.77 -17.56 9.34
C THR A 106 -10.99 -17.97 10.15
N SER A 107 -10.86 -18.83 11.17
CA SER A 107 -12.01 -19.15 12.02
C SER A 107 -12.59 -17.80 12.45
N SER A 108 -13.76 -17.41 11.92
CA SER A 108 -14.26 -16.04 12.13
C SER A 108 -14.35 -15.74 13.63
N SER A 109 -14.42 -16.79 14.45
CA SER A 109 -14.25 -16.81 15.90
C SER A 109 -13.00 -16.12 16.45
N GLU A 110 -11.80 -16.28 15.87
CA GLU A 110 -10.60 -15.69 16.46
C GLU A 110 -10.58 -14.17 16.32
N PHE A 111 -10.81 -13.66 15.11
CA PHE A 111 -10.91 -12.22 14.90
C PHE A 111 -12.07 -11.61 15.70
N LEU A 112 -13.22 -12.30 15.77
CA LEU A 112 -14.34 -11.88 16.63
C LEU A 112 -13.94 -11.78 18.11
N ALA A 113 -13.13 -12.71 18.63
CA ALA A 113 -12.65 -12.65 20.01
C ALA A 113 -11.71 -11.44 20.25
N TYR A 114 -10.91 -11.04 19.26
CA TYR A 114 -10.14 -9.79 19.34
C TYR A 114 -11.04 -8.56 19.26
N VAL A 115 -12.06 -8.58 18.38
CA VAL A 115 -13.05 -7.50 18.27
C VAL A 115 -13.74 -7.28 19.61
N GLU A 116 -14.21 -8.33 20.29
CA GLU A 116 -14.84 -8.23 21.61
C GLU A 116 -13.93 -7.57 22.65
N LYS A 117 -12.63 -7.93 22.67
CA LYS A 117 -11.64 -7.30 23.56
C LYS A 117 -11.39 -5.83 23.22
N VAL A 118 -11.37 -5.49 21.94
CA VAL A 118 -11.22 -4.11 21.47
C VAL A 118 -12.46 -3.30 21.86
N GLU A 119 -13.67 -3.84 21.65
CA GLU A 119 -14.94 -3.19 22.00
C GLU A 119 -14.96 -2.75 23.47
N ASP A 120 -14.52 -3.63 24.38
CA ASP A 120 -14.50 -3.32 25.80
C ASP A 120 -13.51 -2.20 26.15
N ARG A 121 -12.37 -2.11 25.45
CA ARG A 121 -11.38 -1.04 25.65
C ARG A 121 -11.87 0.31 25.11
N ILE A 122 -12.53 0.32 23.96
CA ILE A 122 -12.94 1.55 23.28
C ILE A 122 -14.38 1.98 23.58
N ARG A 123 -15.09 1.25 24.45
CA ARG A 123 -16.50 1.51 24.80
C ARG A 123 -16.76 2.94 25.29
N ASN A 124 -15.78 3.50 26.00
CA ASN A 124 -15.82 4.84 26.57
C ASN A 124 -14.86 5.82 25.88
N CYS A 125 -14.40 5.51 24.66
CA CYS A 125 -13.59 6.42 23.86
C CYS A 125 -14.42 7.67 23.51
N ASP A 126 -13.83 8.85 23.66
CA ASP A 126 -14.37 10.14 23.23
C ASP A 126 -14.22 10.36 21.71
N TRP A 127 -13.73 9.35 20.98
CA TRP A 127 -13.51 9.39 19.52
C TRP A 127 -12.64 10.57 19.08
N SER A 128 -11.73 11.00 19.95
CA SER A 128 -10.81 12.10 19.68
C SER A 128 -9.56 11.62 18.94
N PRO A 129 -8.88 12.49 18.16
CA PRO A 129 -7.65 12.08 17.47
C PRO A 129 -6.54 11.56 18.42
N ALA A 130 -6.46 12.07 19.65
CA ALA A 130 -5.50 11.61 20.65
C ALA A 130 -5.75 10.14 21.03
N GLU A 131 -6.98 9.81 21.43
CA GLU A 131 -7.32 8.44 21.82
C GLU A 131 -7.28 7.47 20.64
N MET A 132 -7.57 7.94 19.43
CA MET A 132 -7.49 7.10 18.23
C MET A 132 -6.05 6.65 17.93
N SER A 133 -5.03 7.37 18.41
CA SER A 133 -3.64 6.89 18.38
C SER A 133 -3.43 5.69 19.30
N ASP A 134 -4.03 5.69 20.49
CA ASP A 134 -3.99 4.56 21.42
C ASP A 134 -4.78 3.36 20.90
N VAL A 135 -5.86 3.60 20.15
CA VAL A 135 -6.64 2.54 19.49
C VAL A 135 -5.79 1.80 18.46
N ASP A 136 -5.13 2.51 17.54
CA ASP A 136 -4.24 1.87 16.56
C ASP A 136 -3.09 1.11 17.24
N LYS A 137 -2.49 1.69 18.29
CA LYS A 137 -1.46 1.01 19.09
C LYS A 137 -1.97 -0.29 19.71
N CYS A 138 -3.17 -0.27 20.27
CA CYS A 138 -3.82 -1.46 20.83
C CYS A 138 -4.04 -2.54 19.77
N LEU A 139 -4.45 -2.17 18.55
CA LEU A 139 -4.59 -3.11 17.43
C LEU A 139 -3.24 -3.70 17.00
N ARG A 140 -2.19 -2.86 16.96
CA ARG A 140 -0.81 -3.28 16.69
C ARG A 140 -0.32 -4.29 17.72
N ASP A 141 -0.55 -4.05 19.01
CA ASP A 141 -0.17 -4.96 20.09
C ASP A 141 -0.84 -6.34 19.94
N PHE A 142 -2.14 -6.38 19.58
CA PHE A 142 -2.84 -7.64 19.32
C PHE A 142 -2.26 -8.39 18.12
N TYR A 143 -1.90 -7.68 17.05
CA TYR A 143 -1.30 -8.29 15.88
C TYR A 143 0.11 -8.84 16.17
N ILE A 144 0.94 -8.09 16.90
CA ILE A 144 2.28 -8.52 17.31
C ILE A 144 2.18 -9.78 18.19
N GLU A 145 1.27 -9.79 19.16
CA GLU A 145 1.04 -10.95 20.03
C GLU A 145 0.59 -12.18 19.22
N HIS A 146 -0.30 -12.00 18.23
CA HIS A 146 -0.70 -13.08 17.34
C HIS A 146 0.48 -13.61 16.50
N LYS A 147 1.31 -12.73 15.95
CA LYS A 147 2.51 -13.10 15.19
C LYS A 147 3.49 -13.89 16.06
N ARG A 148 3.71 -13.46 17.31
CA ARG A 148 4.53 -14.18 18.30
C ARG A 148 4.01 -15.60 18.55
N ARG A 149 2.69 -15.76 18.74
CA ARG A 149 2.07 -17.08 18.96
C ARG A 149 2.23 -18.03 17.78
N ILE A 150 2.10 -17.53 16.55
CA ILE A 150 2.35 -18.33 15.34
C ILE A 150 3.81 -18.77 15.30
N GLN A 151 4.75 -17.85 15.52
CA GLN A 151 6.17 -18.16 15.50
C GLN A 151 6.56 -19.19 16.58
N GLU A 152 5.97 -19.09 17.77
CA GLU A 152 6.17 -20.07 18.84
C GLU A 152 5.60 -21.45 18.50
N ALA A 153 4.44 -21.50 17.84
CA ALA A 153 3.84 -22.74 17.38
C ALA A 153 4.70 -23.42 16.29
N GLU A 154 5.17 -22.64 15.31
CA GLU A 154 6.09 -23.10 14.26
C GLU A 154 7.40 -23.62 14.86
N ASN A 155 8.01 -22.88 15.78
CA ASN A 155 9.23 -23.31 16.48
C ASN A 155 9.01 -24.59 17.29
N ALA A 156 7.87 -24.72 17.97
CA ALA A 156 7.54 -25.93 18.73
C ALA A 156 7.31 -27.14 17.82
N GLU A 157 6.78 -26.94 16.61
CA GLU A 157 6.59 -27.99 15.62
C GLU A 157 7.93 -28.45 15.02
N ILE A 158 8.80 -27.50 14.66
CA ILE A 158 10.18 -27.78 14.22
C ILE A 158 10.93 -28.59 15.30
N ASN A 159 10.83 -28.18 16.56
CA ASN A 159 11.46 -28.91 17.67
C ASN A 159 10.92 -30.34 17.83
N LYS A 160 9.61 -30.54 17.64
CA LYS A 160 9.01 -31.89 17.66
C LYS A 160 9.45 -32.76 16.48
N GLU A 161 9.70 -32.17 15.31
CA GLU A 161 10.23 -32.92 14.15
C GLU A 161 11.69 -33.31 14.36
N LEU A 162 12.51 -32.42 14.93
CA LEU A 162 13.90 -32.68 15.31
C LEU A 162 14.01 -33.78 16.39
N GLU A 163 13.10 -33.79 17.36
CA GLU A 163 13.02 -34.87 18.35
C GLU A 163 12.62 -36.22 17.74
N LYS A 164 11.77 -36.24 16.71
CA LYS A 164 11.38 -37.47 16.00
C LYS A 164 12.51 -38.01 15.10
N THR A 165 13.34 -37.14 14.52
CA THR A 165 14.49 -37.55 13.70
C THR A 165 15.64 -38.07 14.55
N ASN A 166 15.86 -37.50 15.74
CA ASN A 166 16.87 -38.01 16.69
C ASN A 166 16.55 -39.42 17.22
N VAL A 167 15.29 -39.85 17.23
CA VAL A 167 14.91 -41.23 17.62
C VAL A 167 15.19 -42.25 16.50
N THR A 168 15.41 -41.80 15.26
CA THR A 168 15.70 -42.69 14.11
C THR A 168 17.19 -42.78 13.73
N GLU A 169 18.04 -41.86 14.18
CA GLU A 169 19.48 -41.87 13.87
C GLU A 169 20.33 -42.79 14.77
N ASP A 170 19.80 -43.29 15.89
CA ASP A 170 20.53 -44.23 16.76
C ASP A 170 20.65 -45.66 16.20
N LEU A 171 20.14 -45.95 14.99
CA LEU A 171 20.17 -47.29 14.38
C LEU A 171 20.95 -47.41 13.06
N VAL A 172 21.59 -46.35 12.56
CA VAL A 172 22.45 -46.47 11.36
C VAL A 172 23.77 -45.69 11.52
N LYS A 173 24.65 -46.19 12.38
CA LYS A 173 26.10 -45.94 12.27
C LYS A 173 26.79 -47.20 11.77
N SER A 174 27.04 -47.30 10.46
CA SER A 174 28.28 -47.89 9.94
C SER A 174 28.47 -47.63 8.43
N ASN A 175 29.72 -47.27 8.08
CA ASN A 175 30.36 -47.25 6.76
C ASN A 175 30.02 -46.05 5.87
N SER A 176 30.96 -45.29 5.28
CA SER A 176 32.41 -45.43 5.10
C SER A 176 33.00 -44.11 4.60
N LEU A 177 34.27 -43.83 4.97
CA LEU A 177 35.13 -42.83 4.34
C LEU A 177 35.43 -43.18 2.87
N ASN A 178 35.55 -42.18 1.99
CA ASN A 178 36.71 -42.07 1.11
C ASN A 178 36.83 -40.70 0.39
N ASN A 179 38.09 -40.26 0.31
CA ASN A 179 38.61 -38.99 -0.20
C ASN A 179 38.63 -38.87 -1.74
N ALA A 180 38.46 -37.65 -2.28
CA ALA A 180 39.12 -37.21 -3.52
C ALA A 180 39.35 -35.69 -3.55
N LYS A 181 40.53 -35.25 -4.01
CA LYS A 181 41.10 -33.90 -3.92
C LYS A 181 40.88 -33.02 -5.17
N LYS A 182 40.58 -31.73 -4.90
CA LYS A 182 41.01 -30.45 -5.53
C LYS A 182 40.56 -30.01 -6.94
N LYS A 183 39.99 -28.79 -6.99
CA LYS A 183 40.50 -27.64 -7.78
C LYS A 183 40.05 -26.29 -7.18
N PRO A 184 40.86 -25.22 -7.23
CA PRO A 184 40.52 -23.93 -6.63
C PRO A 184 39.73 -23.08 -7.63
N THR A 185 38.53 -22.67 -7.26
CA THR A 185 37.71 -21.74 -8.05
C THR A 185 37.76 -20.38 -7.39
N LYS A 186 38.00 -19.34 -8.20
CA LYS A 186 37.91 -17.91 -7.85
C LYS A 186 36.75 -17.65 -6.89
N GLU A 187 37.00 -16.84 -5.87
CA GLU A 187 35.97 -16.22 -5.03
C GLU A 187 35.03 -15.38 -5.92
N SER A 188 33.95 -16.00 -6.37
CA SER A 188 32.73 -15.31 -6.77
C SER A 188 31.95 -15.06 -5.48
N ILE A 189 31.76 -13.80 -5.12
CA ILE A 189 30.78 -13.40 -4.10
C ILE A 189 29.45 -14.04 -4.53
N PRO A 190 28.85 -14.94 -3.76
CA PRO A 190 27.60 -15.56 -4.15
C PRO A 190 26.52 -14.48 -4.15
N MET A 191 25.95 -14.17 -5.32
CA MET A 191 24.75 -13.34 -5.35
C MET A 191 23.62 -14.10 -4.66
N THR A 192 22.94 -13.43 -3.75
CA THR A 192 21.88 -14.03 -2.93
C THR A 192 20.71 -14.48 -3.82
N PRO A 193 20.22 -15.72 -3.66
CA PRO A 193 18.99 -16.18 -4.31
C PRO A 193 17.81 -15.26 -4.00
N ASN A 194 16.76 -15.31 -4.82
CA ASN A 194 15.49 -14.65 -4.50
C ASN A 194 15.00 -15.19 -3.14
N GLN A 195 15.18 -14.42 -2.08
CA GLN A 195 14.64 -14.78 -0.77
C GLN A 195 13.12 -14.68 -0.85
N GLY A 196 12.46 -15.81 -0.60
CA GLY A 196 11.02 -15.86 -0.43
C GLY A 196 10.65 -15.39 0.98
N ILE A 197 9.52 -14.69 1.11
CA ILE A 197 8.93 -14.32 2.40
C ILE A 197 7.62 -15.05 2.62
N SER A 198 7.31 -15.30 3.89
CA SER A 198 5.97 -15.68 4.30
C SER A 198 5.07 -14.45 4.25
N LEU A 199 3.86 -14.62 3.71
CA LEU A 199 2.86 -13.56 3.71
C LEU A 199 2.33 -13.32 5.13
N ALA A 200 1.89 -12.10 5.39
CA ALA A 200 1.13 -11.81 6.60
C ALA A 200 -0.13 -12.69 6.67
N PRO A 201 -0.53 -13.12 7.88
CA PRO A 201 -1.78 -13.84 8.07
C PRO A 201 -2.98 -12.98 7.66
N LEU A 202 -4.10 -13.60 7.29
CA LEU A 202 -5.33 -12.90 6.89
C LEU A 202 -5.79 -11.86 7.92
N LEU A 203 -5.51 -12.12 9.21
CA LEU A 203 -5.79 -11.24 10.33
C LEU A 203 -5.19 -9.84 10.18
N ALA A 204 -4.06 -9.68 9.45
CA ALA A 204 -3.50 -8.37 9.15
C ALA A 204 -4.46 -7.50 8.34
N THR A 205 -5.19 -8.13 7.40
CA THR A 205 -6.23 -7.48 6.62
C THR A 205 -7.38 -7.06 7.52
N ASP A 206 -7.83 -7.97 8.38
CA ASP A 206 -8.94 -7.73 9.30
C ASP A 206 -8.66 -6.56 10.27
N PHE A 207 -7.46 -6.50 10.86
CA PHE A 207 -7.06 -5.39 11.72
C PHE A 207 -6.93 -4.06 10.99
N THR A 208 -6.36 -4.06 9.78
CA THR A 208 -6.26 -2.87 8.92
C THR A 208 -7.63 -2.26 8.68
N TRP A 209 -8.61 -3.09 8.28
CA TRP A 209 -9.96 -2.62 7.99
C TRP A 209 -10.74 -2.25 9.25
N LEU A 210 -10.45 -2.88 10.39
CA LEU A 210 -10.98 -2.46 11.69
C LEU A 210 -10.47 -1.06 12.06
N SER A 211 -9.16 -0.81 11.99
CA SER A 211 -8.56 0.51 12.22
C SER A 211 -9.22 1.58 11.34
N ILE A 212 -9.24 1.39 10.02
CA ILE A 212 -9.85 2.33 9.07
C ILE A 212 -11.32 2.61 9.44
N SER A 213 -12.08 1.58 9.80
CA SER A 213 -13.50 1.73 10.19
C SER A 213 -13.68 2.52 11.48
N LEU A 214 -12.80 2.33 12.45
CA LEU A 214 -12.83 3.07 13.72
C LEU A 214 -12.46 4.53 13.50
N HIS A 215 -11.46 4.84 12.67
CA HIS A 215 -11.13 6.23 12.29
C HIS A 215 -12.26 6.92 11.52
N LEU A 216 -12.91 6.22 10.57
CA LEU A 216 -14.09 6.75 9.86
C LEU A 216 -15.27 7.00 10.83
N THR A 217 -15.42 6.12 11.83
CA THR A 217 -16.42 6.29 12.89
C THR A 217 -16.07 7.49 13.77
N ALA A 218 -14.79 7.65 14.13
CA ALA A 218 -14.33 8.76 14.94
C ALA A 218 -14.60 10.11 14.27
N ALA A 219 -14.28 10.24 12.98
CA ALA A 219 -14.60 11.44 12.22
C ALA A 219 -16.10 11.76 12.23
N LYS A 220 -16.96 10.76 11.98
CA LYS A 220 -18.42 10.94 11.99
C LYS A 220 -19.00 11.23 13.37
N CYS A 221 -18.41 10.71 14.43
CA CYS A 221 -18.87 10.88 15.82
C CYS A 221 -18.26 12.09 16.53
N SER A 222 -17.21 12.70 15.96
CA SER A 222 -16.52 13.85 16.53
C SER A 222 -17.45 15.05 16.75
N ARG A 223 -17.08 15.91 17.71
CA ARG A 223 -17.77 17.15 18.04
C ARG A 223 -16.80 18.34 17.96
N PRO A 224 -17.05 19.36 17.11
CA PRO A 224 -18.10 19.40 16.08
C PRO A 224 -17.94 18.26 15.06
N ILE A 225 -19.03 17.89 14.37
CA ILE A 225 -18.93 16.91 13.28
C ILE A 225 -18.04 17.54 12.20
N ILE A 226 -16.92 16.89 11.93
CA ILE A 226 -15.98 17.29 10.88
C ILE A 226 -15.95 16.23 9.78
N ASP A 227 -15.58 16.66 8.58
CA ASP A 227 -15.27 15.72 7.51
C ASP A 227 -14.01 14.90 7.84
N PHE A 228 -13.83 13.79 7.11
CA PHE A 228 -12.70 12.89 7.36
C PHE A 228 -11.36 13.57 7.12
N GLN A 229 -11.29 14.54 6.21
CA GLN A 229 -10.07 15.28 5.91
C GLN A 229 -9.61 16.12 7.12
N GLN A 230 -10.52 16.89 7.71
CA GLN A 230 -10.26 17.73 8.86
C GLN A 230 -9.95 16.89 10.11
N TYR A 231 -10.61 15.74 10.24
CA TYR A 231 -10.26 14.73 11.24
C TYR A 231 -8.80 14.28 11.08
N LEU A 232 -8.39 13.88 9.87
CA LEU A 232 -7.02 13.44 9.60
C LEU A 232 -5.98 14.53 9.81
N LYS A 233 -6.28 15.80 9.48
CA LYS A 233 -5.40 16.93 9.80
C LYS A 233 -5.19 17.09 11.30
N SER A 234 -6.25 16.92 12.08
CA SER A 234 -6.20 17.00 13.54
C SER A 234 -5.43 15.82 14.13
N LEU A 235 -5.65 14.61 13.60
CA LEU A 235 -4.89 13.42 13.96
C LEU A 235 -3.41 13.55 13.62
N TYR A 236 -3.08 14.07 12.44
CA TYR A 236 -1.70 14.34 12.02
C TYR A 236 -0.97 15.24 13.02
N GLN A 237 -1.61 16.31 13.47
CA GLN A 237 -1.05 17.22 14.47
C GLN A 237 -0.81 16.53 15.81
N GLU A 238 -1.76 15.73 16.29
CA GLU A 238 -1.62 15.05 17.58
C GLU A 238 -0.56 13.94 17.54
N VAL A 239 -0.48 13.17 16.44
CA VAL A 239 0.56 12.15 16.24
C VAL A 239 1.95 12.79 16.18
N ILE A 240 2.12 13.93 15.50
CA ILE A 240 3.42 14.61 15.47
C ILE A 240 3.79 15.20 16.82
N LYS A 241 2.81 15.76 17.53
CA LYS A 241 3.01 16.29 18.87
C LYS A 241 3.51 15.21 19.83
N SER A 242 2.97 13.99 19.76
CA SER A 242 3.43 12.87 20.59
C SER A 242 4.83 12.35 20.19
N LEU A 243 5.22 12.46 18.93
CA LEU A 243 6.59 12.17 18.48
C LEU A 243 7.60 13.24 18.96
N ASN A 244 7.23 14.52 18.85
CA ASN A 244 8.12 15.66 19.13
C ASN A 244 8.22 15.99 20.63
N THR A 245 7.37 15.45 21.50
CA THR A 245 7.51 15.62 22.97
C THR A 245 8.85 15.11 23.52
N ASN A 246 9.61 14.32 22.75
CA ASN A 246 10.94 13.84 23.11
C ASN A 246 12.10 14.69 22.53
N ASN A 247 11.83 15.70 21.68
CA ASN A 247 12.84 16.56 21.07
C ASN A 247 12.41 18.02 21.12
N GLU A 248 13.07 18.84 21.94
CA GLU A 248 12.81 20.28 22.01
C GLU A 248 13.04 20.94 20.64
N SER A 249 12.00 21.61 20.14
CA SER A 249 11.99 22.55 19.01
C SER A 249 12.41 22.04 17.64
N THR A 250 11.43 21.61 16.85
CA THR A 250 11.30 22.12 15.46
C THR A 250 9.82 22.29 15.13
N VAL A 251 9.46 23.49 14.70
CA VAL A 251 8.15 23.81 14.11
C VAL A 251 7.94 22.85 12.92
N PRO A 252 6.77 22.20 12.77
CA PRO A 252 6.53 21.31 11.63
C PRO A 252 6.71 22.11 10.33
N PRO A 253 7.27 21.53 9.26
CA PRO A 253 7.34 22.21 7.96
C PRO A 253 5.92 22.55 7.51
N SER A 254 5.48 23.77 7.80
CA SER A 254 4.08 24.19 7.71
C SER A 254 3.68 24.61 6.30
N THR A 255 4.44 24.18 5.28
CA THR A 255 4.37 24.79 3.95
C THR A 255 3.68 23.98 2.86
N SER A 256 3.16 22.76 3.09
CA SER A 256 2.50 22.01 2.00
C SER A 256 1.30 21.12 2.33
N LEU A 257 0.67 21.21 3.52
CA LEU A 257 -0.55 20.45 3.87
C LEU A 257 -1.84 20.88 3.13
N GLN A 258 -1.71 21.66 2.04
CA GLN A 258 -2.83 22.22 1.27
C GLN A 258 -2.72 21.97 -0.24
N ALA A 259 -1.86 21.05 -0.67
CA ALA A 259 -1.66 20.76 -2.08
C ALA A 259 -2.39 19.46 -2.46
N THR A 260 -3.34 19.55 -3.39
CA THR A 260 -4.10 18.39 -3.91
C THR A 260 -3.17 17.44 -4.66
N PRO A 261 -2.99 16.16 -4.26
CA PRO A 261 -1.97 15.27 -4.81
C PRO A 261 -2.03 15.18 -6.34
N CYS A 262 -0.86 15.11 -6.99
CA CYS A 262 -0.79 14.97 -8.45
C CYS A 262 -1.27 13.57 -8.88
N PRO A 263 -2.22 13.47 -9.82
CA PRO A 263 -2.77 12.18 -10.23
C PRO A 263 -1.82 11.48 -11.22
N ILE A 264 -1.53 10.22 -10.97
CA ILE A 264 -0.82 9.32 -11.88
C ILE A 264 -1.83 8.29 -12.38
N ILE A 265 -2.06 8.20 -13.69
CA ILE A 265 -3.10 7.34 -14.25
C ILE A 265 -2.48 6.12 -14.92
N THR A 266 -2.87 4.91 -14.53
CA THR A 266 -2.53 3.71 -15.31
C THR A 266 -3.30 3.70 -16.63
N ILE A 267 -2.61 3.92 -17.76
CA ILE A 267 -3.25 3.97 -19.08
C ILE A 267 -3.28 2.61 -19.78
N LEU A 268 -2.20 1.82 -19.64
CA LEU A 268 -2.06 0.50 -20.26
C LEU A 268 -1.45 -0.50 -19.29
N ASN A 269 -1.97 -1.73 -19.33
CA ASN A 269 -1.31 -2.90 -18.76
C ASN A 269 -0.58 -3.67 -19.86
N CYS A 270 0.66 -4.04 -19.56
CA CYS A 270 1.54 -4.78 -20.44
C CYS A 270 1.65 -6.25 -20.01
N PRO A 271 2.25 -7.14 -20.84
CA PRO A 271 2.30 -8.56 -20.55
C PRO A 271 3.01 -8.93 -19.24
N GLY A 272 3.93 -8.09 -18.74
CA GLY A 272 4.58 -8.29 -17.43
C GLY A 272 3.62 -8.26 -16.24
N ARG A 273 2.41 -7.68 -16.37
CA ARG A 273 1.38 -7.70 -15.31
C ARG A 273 0.46 -8.91 -15.41
N ILE A 274 0.04 -9.23 -16.62
CA ILE A 274 -1.06 -10.17 -16.91
C ILE A 274 -0.52 -11.59 -17.21
N GLY A 275 0.79 -11.70 -17.46
CA GLY A 275 1.49 -12.96 -17.68
C GLY A 275 1.04 -13.65 -18.97
N ALA A 276 0.96 -14.98 -18.92
CA ALA A 276 0.73 -15.85 -20.07
C ALA A 276 -0.64 -15.71 -20.76
N LEU A 277 -1.56 -14.87 -20.24
CA LEU A 277 -2.86 -14.62 -20.89
C LEU A 277 -2.73 -13.71 -22.13
N LEU A 278 -1.61 -13.00 -22.27
CA LEU A 278 -1.34 -12.14 -23.41
C LEU A 278 -0.31 -12.76 -24.36
N GLN A 279 -0.49 -12.52 -25.65
CA GLN A 279 0.39 -13.00 -26.71
C GLN A 279 1.45 -11.94 -26.99
N GLY A 280 2.60 -11.98 -26.31
CA GLY A 280 3.69 -11.04 -26.53
C GLY A 280 4.98 -11.50 -25.89
N LYS A 281 6.13 -11.12 -26.48
CA LYS A 281 7.45 -11.52 -25.97
C LYS A 281 8.00 -10.61 -24.88
N CYS A 282 7.48 -9.38 -24.72
CA CYS A 282 7.95 -8.43 -23.72
C CYS A 282 7.54 -8.88 -22.32
N ARG A 283 8.49 -8.98 -21.38
CA ARG A 283 8.22 -9.28 -19.96
C ARG A 283 8.47 -8.08 -19.05
N PHE A 284 9.26 -7.13 -19.53
CA PHE A 284 9.78 -5.98 -18.80
C PHE A 284 8.71 -5.04 -18.21
N LEU A 285 7.67 -4.66 -18.97
CA LEU A 285 6.66 -3.68 -18.51
C LEU A 285 5.46 -4.37 -17.85
N GLN A 286 5.05 -3.86 -16.68
CA GLN A 286 3.74 -4.14 -16.10
C GLN A 286 2.71 -3.11 -16.52
N GLU A 287 3.05 -1.83 -16.40
CA GLU A 287 2.13 -0.73 -16.67
C GLU A 287 2.84 0.46 -17.31
N ILE A 288 2.10 1.19 -18.14
CA ILE A 288 2.45 2.54 -18.56
C ILE A 288 1.50 3.52 -17.87
N LEU A 289 2.08 4.60 -17.36
CA LEU A 289 1.42 5.60 -16.56
C LEU A 289 1.45 6.95 -17.28
N LEU A 290 0.37 7.73 -17.16
CA LEU A 290 0.31 9.13 -17.57
C LEU A 290 0.39 10.02 -16.33
N ILE A 291 1.23 11.05 -16.42
CA ILE A 291 1.44 12.04 -15.34
C ILE A 291 1.23 13.41 -15.96
N PRO A 292 0.27 14.23 -15.51
CA PRO A 292 0.07 15.57 -16.06
C PRO A 292 1.27 16.47 -15.78
N LYS A 293 1.59 17.36 -16.72
CA LYS A 293 2.61 18.39 -16.49
C LYS A 293 2.07 19.50 -15.57
N PRO A 294 2.94 20.25 -14.87
CA PRO A 294 2.54 21.26 -13.88
C PRO A 294 1.74 22.46 -14.41
N HIS A 295 1.49 22.58 -15.72
CA HIS A 295 0.69 23.66 -16.30
C HIS A 295 -0.72 23.23 -16.69
N THR A 296 -0.98 21.92 -16.80
CA THR A 296 -2.28 21.39 -17.22
C THR A 296 -3.33 21.70 -16.16
N LYS A 297 -4.45 22.35 -16.48
CA LYS A 297 -5.47 22.62 -15.46
C LYS A 297 -6.29 21.36 -15.16
N PRO A 298 -6.78 21.11 -13.94
CA PRO A 298 -7.52 19.88 -13.63
C PRO A 298 -8.79 19.65 -14.46
N LYS A 299 -9.49 20.71 -14.86
CA LYS A 299 -10.64 20.57 -15.76
C LYS A 299 -10.21 20.08 -17.14
N GLU A 300 -9.18 20.73 -17.70
CA GLU A 300 -8.56 20.34 -18.98
C GLU A 300 -7.97 18.92 -18.88
N LEU A 301 -7.41 18.55 -17.72
CA LEU A 301 -6.86 17.23 -17.44
C LEU A 301 -7.93 16.13 -17.58
N LEU A 302 -9.10 16.28 -16.96
CA LEU A 302 -10.16 15.28 -17.08
C LEU A 302 -10.62 15.12 -18.53
N ASP A 303 -10.87 16.23 -19.23
CA ASP A 303 -11.26 16.21 -20.63
C ASP A 303 -10.19 15.52 -21.52
N ASN A 304 -8.91 15.85 -21.28
CA ASN A 304 -7.78 15.24 -21.96
C ASN A 304 -7.69 13.73 -21.69
N LEU A 305 -7.83 13.30 -20.44
CA LEU A 305 -7.76 11.88 -20.05
C LEU A 305 -8.88 11.06 -20.70
N PHE A 306 -10.11 11.57 -20.73
CA PHE A 306 -11.21 10.87 -21.39
C PHE A 306 -11.06 10.85 -22.92
N THR A 307 -10.54 11.92 -23.51
CA THR A 307 -10.22 11.97 -24.94
C THR A 307 -9.14 10.95 -25.29
N ILE A 308 -8.05 10.87 -24.50
CA ILE A 308 -6.98 9.88 -24.64
C ILE A 308 -7.53 8.47 -24.52
N LYS A 309 -8.36 8.19 -23.49
CA LYS A 309 -9.01 6.89 -23.30
C LYS A 309 -9.78 6.48 -24.56
N SER A 310 -10.67 7.33 -25.06
CA SER A 310 -11.49 7.03 -26.24
C SER A 310 -10.65 6.82 -27.50
N LYS A 311 -9.65 7.68 -27.74
CA LYS A 311 -8.76 7.56 -28.90
C LYS A 311 -7.91 6.29 -28.83
N LEU A 312 -7.36 5.98 -27.66
CA LEU A 312 -6.54 4.79 -27.45
C LEU A 312 -7.36 3.51 -27.64
N GLN A 313 -8.60 3.47 -27.16
CA GLN A 313 -9.53 2.36 -27.45
C GLN A 313 -9.76 2.20 -28.96
N GLN A 314 -9.98 3.29 -29.70
CA GLN A 314 -10.14 3.22 -31.16
C GLN A 314 -8.89 2.69 -31.86
N ILE A 315 -7.69 3.16 -31.47
CA ILE A 315 -6.42 2.67 -32.04
C ILE A 315 -6.26 1.17 -31.76
N LEU A 316 -6.58 0.74 -30.54
CA LEU A 316 -6.44 -0.66 -30.12
C LEU A 316 -7.47 -1.57 -30.80
N MET A 317 -8.68 -1.09 -31.11
CA MET A 317 -9.67 -1.82 -31.90
C MET A 317 -9.26 -1.96 -33.39
N ASN A 318 -8.62 -0.93 -33.96
CA ASN A 318 -8.31 -0.89 -35.38
C ASN A 318 -7.01 -1.60 -35.77
N LYS A 319 -6.09 -1.84 -34.82
CA LYS A 319 -4.87 -2.61 -35.09
C LYS A 319 -5.19 -4.11 -35.13
N SER A 320 -5.38 -4.63 -36.35
CA SER A 320 -5.84 -5.99 -36.74
C SER A 320 -5.11 -7.20 -36.14
N ASN A 321 -4.06 -7.00 -35.33
CA ASN A 321 -3.20 -8.07 -34.79
C ASN A 321 -3.34 -8.24 -33.26
N LEU A 322 -4.29 -7.55 -32.64
CA LEU A 322 -4.58 -7.68 -31.22
C LEU A 322 -5.84 -8.54 -31.05
N SER A 323 -5.66 -9.71 -30.43
CA SER A 323 -6.72 -10.51 -29.79
C SER A 323 -7.70 -9.61 -28.99
N PRO A 324 -8.95 -10.02 -28.72
CA PRO A 324 -9.92 -9.20 -27.98
C PRO A 324 -9.25 -8.55 -26.77
N GLN A 325 -9.22 -7.22 -26.80
CA GLN A 325 -8.57 -6.40 -25.79
C GLN A 325 -9.21 -6.68 -24.43
N MET A 326 -8.41 -7.08 -23.45
CA MET A 326 -8.91 -7.34 -22.11
C MET A 326 -8.83 -6.06 -21.28
N ILE A 327 -9.97 -5.62 -20.75
CA ILE A 327 -9.98 -4.70 -19.63
C ILE A 327 -9.56 -5.51 -18.40
N CYS A 328 -8.52 -5.05 -17.72
CA CYS A 328 -7.98 -5.74 -16.55
C CYS A 328 -8.75 -5.34 -15.29
N GLU A 329 -8.52 -6.05 -14.17
CA GLU A 329 -9.22 -5.81 -12.89
C GLU A 329 -9.03 -4.39 -12.34
N ASN A 330 -7.92 -3.72 -12.69
CA ASN A 330 -7.68 -2.33 -12.33
C ASN A 330 -8.35 -1.34 -13.31
N GLY A 331 -9.17 -1.78 -14.25
CA GLY A 331 -9.85 -0.91 -15.21
C GLY A 331 -8.97 -0.37 -16.33
N ALA A 332 -7.68 -0.73 -16.42
CA ALA A 332 -6.84 -0.35 -17.56
C ALA A 332 -6.91 -1.38 -18.68
N SER A 333 -6.75 -0.89 -19.90
CA SER A 333 -6.70 -1.71 -21.11
C SER A 333 -5.41 -2.50 -21.18
N SER A 334 -5.45 -3.76 -21.64
CA SER A 334 -4.27 -4.53 -21.93
C SER A 334 -3.74 -4.31 -23.35
N VAL A 335 -2.42 -4.50 -23.54
CA VAL A 335 -1.77 -4.49 -24.86
C VAL A 335 -0.81 -5.67 -25.01
N ASN A 336 -0.81 -6.28 -26.18
CA ASN A 336 0.20 -7.27 -26.55
C ASN A 336 1.40 -6.55 -27.18
N ILE A 337 2.59 -6.75 -26.61
CA ILE A 337 3.83 -6.17 -27.10
C ILE A 337 4.98 -7.18 -27.05
N ASP A 338 5.84 -7.12 -28.05
CA ASP A 338 7.09 -7.88 -28.12
C ASP A 338 8.27 -7.10 -27.57
N LYS A 339 8.22 -5.76 -27.64
CA LYS A 339 9.24 -4.85 -27.14
C LYS A 339 8.59 -3.69 -26.37
N PRO A 340 9.24 -3.14 -25.33
CA PRO A 340 8.70 -2.00 -24.59
C PRO A 340 8.46 -0.77 -25.46
N GLU A 341 9.32 -0.53 -26.45
CA GLU A 341 9.19 0.57 -27.41
C GLU A 341 7.81 0.59 -28.07
N GLN A 342 7.23 -0.56 -28.41
CA GLN A 342 5.92 -0.63 -29.09
C GLN A 342 4.78 -0.02 -28.28
N ALA A 343 4.81 -0.15 -26.95
CA ALA A 343 3.79 0.44 -26.10
C ALA A 343 4.04 1.93 -25.84
N LEU A 344 5.31 2.34 -25.76
CA LEU A 344 5.70 3.75 -25.69
C LEU A 344 5.31 4.50 -26.96
N ASP A 345 5.71 4.00 -28.13
CA ASP A 345 5.38 4.55 -29.44
C ASP A 345 3.87 4.65 -29.62
N LEU A 346 3.10 3.62 -29.21
CA LEU A 346 1.64 3.65 -29.25
C LEU A 346 1.04 4.82 -28.46
N ILE A 347 1.54 5.07 -27.24
CA ILE A 347 1.04 6.16 -26.40
C ILE A 347 1.49 7.52 -26.94
N ILE A 348 2.74 7.63 -27.38
CA ILE A 348 3.27 8.87 -27.97
C ILE A 348 2.51 9.22 -29.25
N ASP A 349 2.32 8.27 -30.17
CA ASP A 349 1.51 8.46 -31.39
C ASP A 349 0.08 8.90 -31.05
N CYS A 350 -0.50 8.36 -29.98
CA CYS A 350 -1.84 8.73 -29.52
C CYS A 350 -1.88 10.19 -29.02
N LEU A 351 -0.90 10.58 -28.19
CA LEU A 351 -0.77 11.94 -27.67
C LEU A 351 -0.48 12.94 -28.81
N GLU A 352 0.37 12.58 -29.78
CA GLU A 352 0.67 13.42 -30.94
C GLU A 352 -0.57 13.65 -31.82
N GLN A 353 -1.34 12.59 -32.10
CA GLN A 353 -2.61 12.72 -32.85
C GLN A 353 -3.65 13.60 -32.15
N LEU A 354 -3.57 13.69 -30.81
CA LEU A 354 -4.44 14.54 -30.00
C LEU A 354 -3.83 15.91 -29.68
N GLN A 355 -2.58 16.17 -30.09
CA GLN A 355 -1.82 17.37 -29.74
C GLN A 355 -1.64 17.56 -28.21
N LEU A 356 -1.51 16.45 -27.47
CA LEU A 356 -1.38 16.41 -26.01
C LEU A 356 0.02 15.99 -25.53
N THR A 357 1.01 15.90 -26.43
CA THR A 357 2.38 15.50 -26.08
C THR A 357 3.01 16.43 -25.04
N GLU A 358 2.67 17.72 -25.08
CA GLU A 358 3.17 18.68 -24.10
C GLU A 358 2.43 18.67 -22.77
N GLU A 359 1.31 17.96 -22.64
CA GLU A 359 0.49 17.94 -21.43
C GLU A 359 0.84 16.80 -20.46
N PHE A 360 1.57 15.78 -20.92
CA PHE A 360 1.85 14.59 -20.11
C PHE A 360 3.32 14.15 -20.14
N TYR A 361 3.80 13.72 -18.97
CA TYR A 361 4.93 12.82 -18.85
C TYR A 361 4.47 11.35 -18.80
N LEU A 362 5.41 10.45 -19.05
CA LEU A 362 5.19 9.01 -18.94
C LEU A 362 5.85 8.45 -17.67
N GLY A 363 5.21 7.46 -17.07
CA GLY A 363 5.79 6.63 -16.01
C GLY A 363 5.80 5.15 -16.38
N LEU A 364 6.80 4.42 -15.93
CA LEU A 364 6.92 2.98 -16.14
C LEU A 364 6.81 2.25 -14.80
N TYR A 365 5.94 1.25 -14.73
CA TYR A 365 5.92 0.29 -13.64
C TYR A 365 6.50 -1.04 -14.11
N ILE A 366 7.61 -1.44 -13.50
CA ILE A 366 8.35 -2.67 -13.74
C ILE A 366 8.10 -3.67 -12.61
N SER A 367 8.32 -4.97 -12.87
CA SER A 367 8.37 -6.01 -11.84
C SER A 367 9.66 -6.80 -12.01
N PRO A 368 10.72 -6.40 -11.30
CA PRO A 368 12.07 -6.88 -11.57
C PRO A 368 12.20 -8.35 -11.20
N LYS A 369 11.45 -8.84 -10.20
CA LYS A 369 11.47 -10.24 -9.78
C LYS A 369 10.71 -11.16 -10.74
N GLY A 370 9.68 -10.65 -11.42
CA GLY A 370 8.96 -11.40 -12.46
C GLY A 370 9.80 -11.66 -13.72
N ILE A 371 10.86 -10.89 -13.91
CA ILE A 371 11.75 -10.99 -15.08
C ILE A 371 13.16 -11.48 -14.73
N TYR A 372 13.52 -11.63 -13.46
CA TYR A 372 14.88 -12.05 -13.08
C TYR A 372 15.01 -13.56 -13.03
N ASP A 373 15.92 -14.10 -13.83
CA ASP A 373 16.33 -15.51 -13.81
C ASP A 373 17.44 -15.69 -12.79
N VAL A 374 17.11 -16.30 -11.65
CA VAL A 374 18.05 -16.54 -10.53
C VAL A 374 19.21 -17.44 -10.96
N ALA A 375 18.95 -18.44 -11.79
CA ALA A 375 19.98 -19.38 -12.21
C ALA A 375 21.00 -18.75 -13.18
N LYS A 376 20.57 -17.75 -13.96
CA LYS A 376 21.44 -17.01 -14.87
C LYS A 376 21.95 -15.68 -14.30
N GLU A 377 21.46 -15.29 -13.14
CA GLU A 377 21.72 -13.99 -12.50
C GLU A 377 21.42 -12.79 -13.43
N ARG A 378 20.35 -12.90 -14.22
CA ARG A 378 20.03 -11.92 -15.27
C ARG A 378 18.54 -11.63 -15.43
N TYR A 379 18.24 -10.43 -15.87
CA TYR A 379 16.91 -9.94 -16.22
C TYR A 379 16.52 -10.34 -17.65
N GLU A 380 15.44 -11.09 -17.80
CA GLU A 380 14.81 -11.44 -19.08
C GLU A 380 13.79 -10.37 -19.49
N ILE A 381 14.24 -9.30 -20.13
CA ILE A 381 13.37 -8.18 -20.55
C ILE A 381 12.38 -8.56 -21.65
N ILE A 382 12.82 -9.42 -22.57
CA ILE A 382 12.09 -9.97 -23.69
C ILE A 382 12.40 -11.47 -23.66
N THR A 383 11.43 -12.31 -24.00
CA THR A 383 11.60 -13.76 -23.97
C THR A 383 12.86 -14.18 -24.75
N GLY A 384 13.81 -14.81 -24.06
CA GLY A 384 15.12 -15.22 -24.56
C GLY A 384 16.23 -14.17 -24.54
N MET A 385 15.94 -12.91 -24.19
CA MET A 385 16.92 -11.82 -24.09
C MET A 385 17.23 -11.47 -22.64
N PHE A 386 18.42 -11.85 -22.19
CA PHE A 386 18.88 -11.68 -20.82
C PHE A 386 19.86 -10.49 -20.72
N LYS A 387 19.77 -9.74 -19.62
CA LYS A 387 20.66 -8.62 -19.28
C LYS A 387 21.18 -8.76 -17.85
N SER A 388 22.47 -8.54 -17.62
CA SER A 388 23.01 -8.38 -16.27
C SER A 388 22.41 -7.15 -15.57
N PRO A 389 22.49 -7.05 -14.23
CA PRO A 389 22.10 -5.83 -13.52
C PRO A 389 22.72 -4.54 -14.10
N GLU A 390 24.00 -4.58 -14.47
CA GLU A 390 24.72 -3.43 -15.05
C GLU A 390 24.22 -3.12 -16.46
N GLU A 391 23.95 -4.14 -17.27
CA GLU A 391 23.36 -4.01 -18.61
C GLU A 391 21.91 -3.49 -18.54
N MET A 392 21.18 -3.80 -17.45
CA MET A 392 19.85 -3.24 -17.20
C MET A 392 19.92 -1.75 -16.89
N VAL A 393 20.89 -1.31 -16.09
CA VAL A 393 21.12 0.12 -15.85
C VAL A 393 21.42 0.86 -17.16
N ALA A 394 22.30 0.30 -18.00
CA ALA A 394 22.58 0.87 -19.32
C ALA A 394 21.33 0.90 -20.21
N PHE A 395 20.53 -0.17 -20.19
CA PHE A 395 19.27 -0.22 -20.92
C PHE A 395 18.28 0.87 -20.49
N TYR A 396 18.15 1.15 -19.18
CA TYR A 396 17.33 2.26 -18.69
C TYR A 396 17.85 3.61 -19.19
N ALA A 397 19.16 3.86 -19.11
CA ALA A 397 19.76 5.11 -19.59
C ALA A 397 19.52 5.33 -21.09
N ASP A 398 19.69 4.28 -21.90
CA ASP A 398 19.41 4.32 -23.34
C ASP A 398 17.91 4.55 -23.63
N LEU A 399 17.03 3.87 -22.89
CA LEU A 399 15.57 4.01 -23.05
C LEU A 399 15.12 5.43 -22.72
N LEU A 400 15.60 6.00 -21.61
CA LEU A 400 15.28 7.37 -21.21
C LEU A 400 15.84 8.41 -22.18
N THR A 401 17.00 8.16 -22.78
CA THR A 401 17.57 9.03 -23.82
C THR A 401 16.70 9.04 -25.08
N ARG A 402 16.14 7.88 -25.47
CA ARG A 402 15.21 7.79 -26.62
C ARG A 402 13.83 8.37 -26.31
N TYR A 403 13.34 8.20 -25.08
CA TYR A 403 12.01 8.60 -24.64
C TYR A 403 12.12 9.58 -23.48
N SER A 404 12.47 10.83 -23.81
CA SER A 404 12.68 11.90 -22.83
C SER A 404 11.42 12.28 -22.05
N GLN A 405 10.23 11.87 -22.49
CA GLN A 405 8.98 12.08 -21.78
C GLN A 405 8.85 11.22 -20.51
N ILE A 406 9.66 10.18 -20.35
CA ILE A 406 9.61 9.31 -19.16
C ILE A 406 10.20 10.05 -17.95
N ARG A 407 9.39 10.24 -16.90
CA ARG A 407 9.74 10.95 -15.66
C ARG A 407 9.54 10.15 -14.38
N LEU A 408 9.07 8.91 -14.47
CA LEU A 408 8.87 8.02 -13.31
C LEU A 408 9.26 6.57 -13.65
N LEU A 409 10.06 5.95 -12.79
CA LEU A 409 10.34 4.51 -12.77
C LEU A 409 9.91 3.92 -11.43
N ILE A 410 8.99 2.95 -11.45
CA ILE A 410 8.56 2.18 -10.29
C ILE A 410 9.19 0.79 -10.39
N ASP A 411 9.90 0.38 -9.33
CA ASP A 411 10.57 -0.91 -9.20
C ASP A 411 11.52 -1.26 -10.37
N PRO A 412 12.46 -0.39 -10.78
CA PRO A 412 13.36 -0.69 -11.90
C PRO A 412 14.28 -1.90 -11.65
N LEU A 413 14.71 -2.14 -10.41
CA LEU A 413 15.64 -3.20 -10.05
C LEU A 413 15.12 -3.94 -8.82
N ARG A 414 15.62 -5.15 -8.56
CA ARG A 414 15.23 -5.88 -7.33
C ARG A 414 15.85 -5.20 -6.10
N ALA A 415 15.28 -5.45 -4.92
CA ALA A 415 15.81 -4.92 -3.66
C ALA A 415 17.26 -5.34 -3.37
N GLU A 416 17.64 -6.51 -3.87
CA GLU A 416 18.95 -7.14 -3.65
C GLU A 416 20.09 -6.44 -4.43
N ASP A 417 19.78 -5.73 -5.52
CA ASP A 417 20.80 -5.15 -6.43
C ASP A 417 21.26 -3.73 -5.98
N LYS A 418 21.63 -3.58 -4.71
CA LYS A 418 21.92 -2.28 -4.04
C LYS A 418 22.90 -1.38 -4.82
N ASP A 419 24.02 -1.92 -5.30
CA ASP A 419 25.03 -1.13 -6.03
C ASP A 419 24.51 -0.61 -7.38
N ASN A 420 23.62 -1.38 -8.01
CA ASN A 420 23.02 -1.01 -9.29
C ASN A 420 21.93 0.06 -9.12
N TRP A 421 21.28 0.16 -7.96
CA TRP A 421 20.38 1.28 -7.63
C TRP A 421 21.14 2.62 -7.59
N GLU A 422 22.29 2.66 -6.95
CA GLU A 422 23.14 3.87 -6.90
C GLU A 422 23.72 4.20 -8.28
N THR A 423 24.18 3.17 -9.01
CA THR A 423 24.65 3.33 -10.38
C THR A 423 23.55 3.87 -11.28
N LEU A 424 22.31 3.38 -11.16
CA LEU A 424 21.18 3.86 -11.93
C LEU A 424 20.95 5.36 -11.72
N LYS A 425 20.86 5.82 -10.46
CA LYS A 425 20.69 7.24 -10.13
C LYS A 425 21.78 8.11 -10.77
N SER A 426 23.03 7.67 -10.69
CA SER A 426 24.17 8.43 -11.23
C SER A 426 24.21 8.48 -12.77
N ARG A 427 23.60 7.51 -13.45
CA ARG A 427 23.62 7.39 -14.92
C ARG A 427 22.39 7.93 -15.62
N LEU A 428 21.41 8.46 -14.89
CA LEU A 428 20.23 9.05 -15.50
C LEU A 428 20.63 10.30 -16.33
N PRO A 429 20.17 10.42 -17.59
CA PRO A 429 20.55 11.55 -18.45
C PRO A 429 19.91 12.88 -18.03
N PHE A 430 18.83 12.82 -17.26
CA PHE A 430 18.06 13.94 -16.72
C PHE A 430 17.37 13.47 -15.44
N PRO A 431 16.86 14.37 -14.59
CA PRO A 431 16.25 13.93 -13.35
C PRO A 431 14.92 13.20 -13.60
N VAL A 432 14.80 12.02 -13.00
CA VAL A 432 13.68 11.07 -13.10
C VAL A 432 13.34 10.62 -11.69
N LEU A 433 12.05 10.58 -11.37
CA LEU A 433 11.60 10.06 -10.09
C LEU A 433 11.75 8.54 -10.09
N ILE A 434 12.53 8.01 -9.16
CA ILE A 434 12.65 6.57 -8.96
C ILE A 434 12.01 6.21 -7.62
N THR A 435 11.15 5.20 -7.63
CA THR A 435 10.47 4.69 -6.43
C THR A 435 10.56 3.17 -6.34
N ALA A 436 10.56 2.69 -5.11
CA ALA A 436 10.29 1.29 -4.78
C ALA A 436 8.84 1.15 -4.30
N SER A 437 8.23 -0.02 -4.50
CA SER A 437 6.87 -0.34 -4.07
C SER A 437 6.85 -1.38 -2.94
N THR A 438 5.80 -1.31 -2.13
CA THR A 438 5.43 -2.35 -1.15
C THR A 438 4.64 -3.51 -1.77
N THR A 439 4.55 -3.58 -3.11
CA THR A 439 3.68 -4.57 -3.78
C THR A 439 4.36 -5.93 -3.82
N VAL A 440 3.70 -6.95 -3.29
CA VAL A 440 4.21 -8.33 -3.37
C VAL A 440 4.12 -8.86 -4.79
N GLN A 441 5.19 -9.53 -5.23
CA GLN A 441 5.26 -10.19 -6.54
C GLN A 441 5.36 -11.71 -6.33
N PRO A 442 4.62 -12.53 -7.12
CA PRO A 442 4.80 -13.98 -7.07
C PRO A 442 6.26 -14.33 -7.36
N ALA A 443 6.88 -15.20 -6.57
CA ALA A 443 8.16 -15.75 -6.99
C ALA A 443 7.93 -16.53 -8.29
N ALA A 444 8.87 -16.45 -9.24
CA ALA A 444 8.81 -17.25 -10.45
C ALA A 444 8.56 -18.71 -10.07
N LYS A 445 7.70 -19.42 -10.81
CA LYS A 445 7.58 -20.87 -10.65
C LYS A 445 8.99 -21.45 -10.83
N ASP A 446 9.51 -22.11 -9.80
CA ASP A 446 10.61 -23.05 -9.98
C ASP A 446 10.08 -24.20 -10.85
N VAL A 447 10.09 -23.99 -12.16
CA VAL A 447 9.81 -25.05 -13.12
C VAL A 447 11.07 -25.90 -13.16
N LEU A 448 11.17 -26.85 -12.23
CA LEU A 448 12.01 -28.03 -12.43
C LEU A 448 11.55 -28.69 -13.73
N PRO A 449 12.41 -28.79 -14.77
CA PRO A 449 12.01 -29.43 -16.01
C PRO A 449 11.87 -30.93 -15.76
N ASN A 450 10.63 -31.40 -15.64
CA ASN A 450 10.35 -32.83 -15.70
C ASN A 450 10.68 -33.32 -17.11
N ARG A 451 11.87 -33.91 -17.24
CA ARG A 451 12.31 -34.64 -18.42
C ARG A 451 11.57 -35.98 -18.47
N SER A 452 10.40 -36.00 -19.12
CA SER A 452 9.75 -37.25 -19.53
C SER A 452 9.05 -37.08 -20.89
N THR A 453 9.79 -37.48 -21.92
CA THR A 453 9.38 -38.00 -23.25
C THR A 453 7.90 -38.02 -23.65
N SER A 454 7.60 -37.33 -24.76
CA SER A 454 6.75 -37.70 -25.93
C SER A 454 5.51 -38.59 -25.73
N VAL A 455 4.35 -38.15 -26.26
CA VAL A 455 3.72 -38.64 -27.51
C VAL A 455 2.39 -37.89 -27.73
N ALA A 456 2.08 -37.61 -29.00
CA ALA A 456 0.91 -36.89 -29.50
C ALA A 456 -0.42 -37.66 -29.39
N ALA A 457 -1.54 -36.95 -29.23
CA ALA A 457 -2.84 -37.32 -29.81
C ALA A 457 -3.80 -36.12 -29.87
N LYS A 458 -4.61 -36.08 -30.94
CA LYS A 458 -5.53 -35.03 -31.38
C LYS A 458 -6.94 -35.17 -30.76
N SER A 459 -7.63 -34.01 -30.67
CA SER A 459 -9.08 -33.73 -30.86
C SER A 459 -10.17 -34.48 -30.07
N SER A 460 -11.02 -33.73 -29.34
CA SER A 460 -12.47 -33.46 -29.63
C SER A 460 -13.39 -33.45 -28.38
N THR A 461 -14.11 -32.32 -28.22
CA THR A 461 -15.53 -32.11 -27.84
C THR A 461 -16.16 -32.70 -26.55
N THR A 462 -16.55 -31.76 -25.67
CA THR A 462 -17.72 -31.66 -24.75
C THR A 462 -18.49 -32.91 -24.29
N THR A 463 -18.61 -33.10 -22.97
CA THR A 463 -19.90 -33.31 -22.24
C THR A 463 -19.71 -33.27 -20.72
N ALA A 464 -20.74 -32.77 -20.03
CA ALA A 464 -20.80 -32.54 -18.60
C ALA A 464 -21.12 -33.82 -17.79
N GLY A 465 -20.64 -33.85 -16.54
CA GLY A 465 -21.26 -34.56 -15.42
C GLY A 465 -20.78 -35.98 -15.14
N ALA A 466 -19.80 -36.12 -14.22
CA ALA A 466 -19.77 -37.21 -13.25
C ALA A 466 -18.80 -36.87 -12.11
N VAL A 467 -19.36 -36.73 -10.92
CA VAL A 467 -18.63 -36.65 -9.65
C VAL A 467 -18.08 -38.04 -9.35
N THR A 468 -16.76 -38.17 -9.18
CA THR A 468 -16.18 -39.34 -8.52
C THR A 468 -15.03 -38.89 -7.64
N THR A 469 -15.32 -38.99 -6.34
CA THR A 469 -14.44 -38.77 -5.20
C THR A 469 -13.21 -39.66 -5.32
N THR A 470 -12.03 -39.06 -5.50
CA THR A 470 -10.76 -39.78 -5.30
C THR A 470 -9.85 -38.90 -4.43
N THR A 471 -9.40 -39.53 -3.36
CA THR A 471 -8.61 -39.04 -2.24
C THR A 471 -7.45 -38.10 -2.63
N ALA A 472 -7.43 -36.93 -2.00
CA ALA A 472 -6.35 -35.96 -2.08
C ALA A 472 -5.14 -36.46 -1.29
N THR A 473 -4.06 -36.79 -1.99
CA THR A 473 -2.72 -36.83 -1.41
C THR A 473 -2.18 -35.41 -1.48
N THR A 474 -2.07 -34.75 -0.33
CA THR A 474 -1.51 -33.43 -0.12
C THR A 474 -0.04 -33.40 -0.55
N CYS A 475 0.26 -32.67 -1.62
CA CYS A 475 1.59 -32.16 -1.90
C CYS A 475 1.46 -30.64 -1.84
N GLU A 476 1.61 -30.09 -0.63
CA GLU A 476 1.63 -28.64 -0.41
C GLU A 476 2.98 -28.13 -0.92
N THR A 477 3.00 -27.69 -2.17
CA THR A 477 4.06 -26.78 -2.62
C THR A 477 3.82 -25.45 -1.93
N SER A 478 4.64 -25.11 -0.94
CA SER A 478 4.66 -23.80 -0.32
C SER A 478 4.86 -22.73 -1.40
N SER A 479 3.82 -21.93 -1.65
CA SER A 479 3.89 -20.83 -2.60
C SER A 479 4.78 -19.73 -2.01
N THR A 480 6.01 -19.61 -2.50
CA THR A 480 6.94 -18.56 -2.09
C THR A 480 6.56 -17.24 -2.76
N PHE A 481 6.44 -16.17 -1.97
CA PHE A 481 6.26 -14.81 -2.45
C PHE A 481 7.57 -14.06 -2.34
N SER A 482 7.79 -13.10 -3.23
CA SER A 482 9.05 -12.37 -3.22
C SER A 482 9.04 -11.16 -2.29
N ILE A 483 10.19 -10.84 -1.68
CA ILE A 483 10.36 -9.62 -0.88
C ILE A 483 9.97 -8.41 -1.74
N PRO A 484 9.15 -7.47 -1.24
CA PRO A 484 8.86 -6.22 -1.93
C PRO A 484 10.16 -5.44 -2.23
N THR A 485 10.10 -4.55 -3.21
CA THR A 485 11.26 -3.71 -3.53
C THR A 485 11.50 -2.63 -2.46
N GLY A 486 10.41 -2.13 -1.86
CA GLY A 486 10.42 -1.10 -0.83
C GLY A 486 10.05 -1.63 0.56
N PRO A 487 10.40 -0.89 1.64
CA PRO A 487 10.07 -1.26 3.01
C PRO A 487 8.56 -1.18 3.25
N THR A 488 8.04 -2.05 4.13
CA THR A 488 6.68 -1.87 4.67
C THR A 488 6.60 -0.60 5.52
N ILE A 489 5.38 -0.17 5.86
CA ILE A 489 5.16 0.98 6.76
C ILE A 489 5.85 0.73 8.10
N TYR A 490 5.69 -0.47 8.66
CA TYR A 490 6.29 -0.85 9.94
C TYR A 490 7.82 -0.86 9.85
N ASP A 491 8.40 -1.47 8.80
CA ASP A 491 9.87 -1.50 8.61
C ASP A 491 10.46 -0.09 8.45
N LEU A 492 9.74 0.79 7.74
CA LEU A 492 10.15 2.18 7.53
C LEU A 492 10.25 2.94 8.85
N LEU A 493 9.33 2.69 9.79
CA LEU A 493 9.33 3.32 11.11
C LEU A 493 10.44 2.77 12.02
N HIS A 494 10.62 1.45 12.08
CA HIS A 494 11.53 0.79 13.03
C HIS A 494 12.96 0.62 12.53
N SER A 495 13.30 1.15 11.36
CA SER A 495 14.66 1.10 10.79
C SER A 495 15.73 1.89 11.57
N GLU A 496 15.38 2.72 12.57
CA GLU A 496 16.29 3.71 13.17
C GLU A 496 16.63 3.57 14.68
N GLU A 497 16.22 2.54 15.42
CA GLU A 497 16.42 2.50 16.89
C GLU A 497 17.78 1.96 17.41
N ASN A 498 18.76 1.64 16.57
CA ASN A 498 20.10 1.15 17.02
C ASN A 498 21.25 2.11 16.67
N ASN A 499 21.12 3.38 17.00
CA ASN A 499 22.24 4.32 17.06
C ASN A 499 22.21 5.09 18.37
N THR A 500 22.87 4.55 19.40
CA THR A 500 23.70 5.27 20.39
C THR A 500 24.08 4.31 21.51
N ASN A 501 25.38 4.02 21.61
CA ASN A 501 26.19 3.90 22.85
C ASN A 501 27.36 2.93 22.63
N VAL A 502 28.40 3.41 21.95
CA VAL A 502 29.75 3.11 22.40
C VAL A 502 30.43 4.46 22.61
N GLU A 503 30.49 4.83 23.88
CA GLU A 503 31.18 6.00 24.39
C GLU A 503 32.62 6.02 23.88
N GLN A 504 33.04 7.19 23.43
CA GLN A 504 34.44 7.57 23.43
C GLN A 504 34.90 7.64 24.89
N THR A 505 35.79 6.75 25.30
CA THR A 505 36.72 7.02 26.39
C THR A 505 38.10 6.48 26.03
N ASP A 506 38.99 7.44 25.78
CA ASP A 506 40.41 7.52 26.10
C ASP A 506 41.35 6.32 25.92
N SER A 507 42.43 6.63 25.22
CA SER A 507 43.62 5.81 25.02
C SER A 507 44.59 5.99 26.19
N ALA A 508 44.97 4.91 26.88
CA ALA A 508 46.33 4.64 27.37
C ALA A 508 46.43 3.33 28.18
N GLN A 509 47.40 2.50 27.77
CA GLN A 509 48.26 1.61 28.57
C GLN A 509 47.87 0.15 28.91
N LEU A 510 48.71 -0.74 28.33
CA LEU A 510 49.43 -1.89 28.93
C LEU A 510 48.75 -3.27 29.05
N GLU A 511 49.11 -4.11 28.05
CA GLU A 511 49.71 -5.46 28.12
C GLU A 511 49.11 -6.62 28.97
N ASP A 512 49.09 -7.78 28.29
CA ASP A 512 49.26 -9.16 28.76
C ASP A 512 48.15 -9.86 29.57
N LYS A 513 47.39 -10.76 28.91
CA LYS A 513 47.63 -12.22 28.99
C LYS A 513 46.65 -13.07 28.17
N MET A 514 47.23 -14.16 27.70
CA MET A 514 46.74 -15.24 26.87
C MET A 514 45.93 -16.30 27.66
N ILE A 515 44.98 -16.96 26.95
CA ILE A 515 44.60 -18.40 26.96
C ILE A 515 43.24 -18.85 27.58
N ASP A 516 42.48 -19.47 26.66
CA ASP A 516 41.47 -20.55 26.66
C ASP A 516 40.07 -20.43 27.28
N GLY A 517 39.06 -20.71 26.42
CA GLY A 517 37.73 -21.17 26.82
C GLY A 517 36.60 -20.94 25.80
N GLU A 518 36.51 -21.83 24.80
CA GLU A 518 35.32 -22.26 24.03
C GLU A 518 34.28 -21.24 23.50
N ILE A 519 34.19 -21.22 22.16
CA ILE A 519 33.15 -20.60 21.34
C ILE A 519 31.95 -21.54 21.24
N GLN A 520 30.76 -21.06 21.62
CA GLN A 520 29.48 -21.43 21.00
C GLN A 520 28.57 -20.21 20.95
N ASP A 521 28.66 -19.46 19.85
CA ASP A 521 27.66 -18.46 19.48
C ASP A 521 26.75 -19.05 18.41
N THR A 522 25.49 -19.27 18.77
CA THR A 522 24.39 -19.61 17.87
C THR A 522 24.07 -18.43 16.97
N SER A 523 24.13 -18.66 15.66
CA SER A 523 23.85 -17.72 14.58
C SER A 523 22.44 -17.11 14.67
N ILE A 524 22.36 -15.87 15.13
CA ILE A 524 21.23 -14.98 14.88
C ILE A 524 21.39 -14.45 13.45
N GLN A 525 20.41 -14.75 12.59
CA GLN A 525 20.33 -14.22 11.23
C GLN A 525 20.26 -12.68 11.29
N GLN A 526 21.37 -12.02 10.92
CA GLN A 526 21.41 -10.59 10.67
C GLN A 526 20.55 -10.29 9.45
N VAL A 527 19.40 -9.65 9.68
CA VAL A 527 18.63 -9.00 8.62
C VAL A 527 19.41 -7.76 8.19
N ASP A 528 19.86 -7.76 6.95
CA ASP A 528 20.72 -6.73 6.36
C ASP A 528 20.09 -5.33 6.41
N LYS A 529 20.91 -4.35 6.82
CA LYS A 529 20.59 -2.92 6.93
C LYS A 529 20.01 -2.36 5.61
N GLN A 530 18.83 -1.76 5.70
CA GLN A 530 18.12 -1.08 4.61
C GLN A 530 18.56 0.39 4.53
N ASN A 531 19.61 0.70 3.76
CA ASN A 531 19.79 2.05 3.25
C ASN A 531 18.76 2.25 2.12
N LEU A 532 17.81 3.15 2.30
CA LEU A 532 16.72 3.36 1.34
C LEU A 532 17.24 4.15 0.11
N TYR A 533 17.45 3.45 -1.00
CA TYR A 533 18.09 3.97 -2.21
C TYR A 533 17.10 4.53 -3.24
N PHE A 534 16.12 5.37 -2.86
CA PHE A 534 15.14 5.93 -3.81
C PHE A 534 14.76 7.38 -3.49
N SER A 535 14.20 8.09 -4.48
CA SER A 535 13.73 9.49 -4.35
C SER A 535 12.28 9.61 -3.90
N ALA A 536 11.53 8.52 -3.96
CA ALA A 536 10.13 8.45 -3.55
C ALA A 536 9.78 7.08 -2.98
N TRP A 537 8.81 7.05 -2.06
CA TRP A 537 8.22 5.84 -1.51
C TRP A 537 6.80 5.65 -2.07
N LEU A 538 6.54 4.46 -2.63
CA LEU A 538 5.21 4.08 -3.11
C LEU A 538 4.64 3.00 -2.19
N PHE A 539 3.47 3.29 -1.62
CA PHE A 539 2.75 2.34 -0.78
C PHE A 539 1.31 2.13 -1.27
N THR A 540 0.75 1.00 -0.86
CA THR A 540 -0.64 0.59 -1.09
C THR A 540 -1.28 0.22 0.24
N PHE A 541 -2.61 0.03 0.26
CA PHE A 541 -3.31 -0.59 1.39
C PHE A 541 -3.28 -2.12 1.33
N ASP A 542 -2.28 -2.70 0.65
CA ASP A 542 -2.13 -4.14 0.52
C ASP A 542 -1.53 -4.72 1.80
N THR A 543 -2.29 -5.57 2.47
CA THR A 543 -1.97 -6.13 3.79
C THR A 543 -1.23 -7.47 3.69
N CYS A 544 -0.71 -7.80 2.51
CA CYS A 544 0.04 -9.03 2.28
C CYS A 544 1.36 -9.14 3.05
N LEU A 545 1.90 -8.01 3.56
CA LEU A 545 3.18 -7.97 4.26
C LEU A 545 3.04 -7.65 5.75
N ASP A 546 2.13 -6.74 6.10
CA ASP A 546 1.85 -6.33 7.46
C ASP A 546 0.47 -5.63 7.53
N CYS A 547 -0.01 -5.32 8.74
CA CYS A 547 -1.11 -4.39 8.96
C CYS A 547 -0.76 -2.98 8.49
N VAL A 548 -1.77 -2.25 8.04
CA VAL A 548 -1.69 -0.85 7.64
C VAL A 548 -2.56 -0.02 8.58
N PHE A 549 -1.95 0.71 9.51
CA PHE A 549 -2.67 1.59 10.44
C PHE A 549 -2.51 3.07 10.08
N ILE A 550 -3.56 3.87 10.31
CA ILE A 550 -3.59 5.28 9.87
C ILE A 550 -2.56 6.11 10.61
N THR A 551 -2.38 5.88 11.91
CA THR A 551 -1.39 6.58 12.72
C THR A 551 0.05 6.25 12.27
N GLU A 552 0.33 5.00 11.90
CA GLU A 552 1.63 4.59 11.35
C GLU A 552 1.88 5.18 9.97
N ILE A 553 0.86 5.27 9.10
CA ILE A 553 0.95 5.98 7.81
C ILE A 553 1.34 7.44 8.05
N ILE A 554 0.71 8.11 9.02
CA ILE A 554 1.03 9.50 9.39
C ILE A 554 2.50 9.62 9.79
N GLN A 555 2.99 8.74 10.68
CA GLN A 555 4.37 8.74 11.14
C GLN A 555 5.35 8.51 9.98
N ALA A 556 5.04 7.57 9.08
CA ALA A 556 5.86 7.24 7.92
C ALA A 556 5.95 8.43 6.94
N ILE A 557 4.81 9.05 6.62
CA ILE A 557 4.76 10.25 5.77
C ILE A 557 5.55 11.38 6.40
N TYR A 558 5.39 11.62 7.70
CA TYR A 558 6.14 12.64 8.42
C TYR A 558 7.65 12.40 8.33
N LYS A 559 8.12 11.17 8.56
CA LYS A 559 9.53 10.78 8.45
C LYS A 559 10.08 11.03 7.03
N LEU A 560 9.34 10.64 5.99
CA LEU A 560 9.75 10.84 4.60
C LEU A 560 9.80 12.30 4.19
N HIS A 561 8.82 13.11 4.62
CA HIS A 561 8.82 14.54 4.37
C HIS A 561 10.00 15.25 5.04
N GLN A 562 10.40 14.84 6.25
CA GLN A 562 11.61 15.35 6.90
C GLN A 562 12.89 15.03 6.12
N GLN A 563 12.90 13.93 5.38
CA GLN A 563 13.99 13.51 4.50
C GLN A 563 13.90 14.09 3.08
N ASN A 564 12.95 15.01 2.82
CA ASN A 564 12.64 15.55 1.48
C ASN A 564 12.32 14.47 0.43
N GLN A 565 11.84 13.31 0.85
CA GLN A 565 11.41 12.23 -0.04
C GLN A 565 9.95 12.40 -0.43
N GLN A 566 9.63 12.07 -1.67
CA GLN A 566 8.26 12.15 -2.17
C GLN A 566 7.46 10.90 -1.77
N VAL A 567 6.15 11.06 -1.58
CA VAL A 567 5.23 9.97 -1.26
C VAL A 567 4.24 9.76 -2.40
N ILE A 568 4.08 8.50 -2.80
CA ILE A 568 3.08 8.06 -3.79
C ILE A 568 2.10 7.09 -3.11
N LEU A 569 0.84 7.49 -2.99
CA LEU A 569 -0.23 6.57 -2.60
C LEU A 569 -0.76 5.86 -3.85
N SER A 570 -0.65 4.54 -3.92
CA SER A 570 -1.24 3.75 -5.01
C SER A 570 -2.56 3.12 -4.60
N LEU A 571 -3.59 3.33 -5.43
CA LEU A 571 -4.90 2.69 -5.30
C LEU A 571 -4.94 1.29 -5.95
N ASP A 572 -3.80 0.75 -6.36
CA ASP A 572 -3.70 -0.66 -6.75
C ASP A 572 -4.09 -1.56 -5.58
N ASN A 573 -4.76 -2.68 -5.89
CA ASN A 573 -5.28 -3.65 -4.93
C ASN A 573 -6.26 -3.07 -3.89
N PHE A 574 -6.72 -1.81 -4.04
CA PHE A 574 -7.76 -1.23 -3.20
C PHE A 574 -9.16 -1.53 -3.77
N TYR A 575 -9.77 -2.62 -3.29
CA TYR A 575 -11.03 -3.18 -3.80
C TYR A 575 -12.31 -2.62 -3.14
N ALA A 576 -12.18 -1.58 -2.33
CA ALA A 576 -13.26 -0.98 -1.58
C ALA A 576 -13.93 0.13 -2.40
N SER A 577 -15.24 0.37 -2.25
CA SER A 577 -15.97 1.40 -3.01
C SER A 577 -15.88 2.80 -2.40
N GLU A 578 -15.06 2.97 -1.37
CA GLU A 578 -14.96 4.18 -0.58
C GLU A 578 -13.91 5.15 -1.13
N ASP A 579 -14.18 6.45 -0.98
CA ASP A 579 -13.36 7.53 -1.53
C ASP A 579 -12.44 8.21 -0.49
N TRP A 580 -12.53 7.79 0.77
CA TRP A 580 -11.70 8.32 1.87
C TRP A 580 -10.17 8.28 1.61
N PRO A 581 -9.59 7.39 0.76
CA PRO A 581 -8.16 7.47 0.46
C PRO A 581 -7.75 8.80 -0.18
N ILE A 582 -8.67 9.47 -0.89
CA ILE A 582 -8.46 10.78 -1.50
C ILE A 582 -8.39 11.84 -0.41
N ASP A 583 -9.35 11.86 0.51
CA ASP A 583 -9.35 12.74 1.68
C ASP A 583 -8.06 12.58 2.47
N MET A 584 -7.60 11.33 2.65
CA MET A 584 -6.35 11.03 3.33
C MET A 584 -5.13 11.57 2.60
N ALA A 585 -5.03 11.33 1.29
CA ALA A 585 -3.91 11.81 0.51
C ALA A 585 -3.78 13.33 0.57
N ILE A 586 -4.91 14.05 0.52
CA ILE A 586 -4.91 15.49 0.65
C ILE A 586 -4.61 15.93 2.08
N ALA A 587 -5.27 15.34 3.09
CA ALA A 587 -5.09 15.71 4.49
C ALA A 587 -3.65 15.57 4.97
N LEU A 588 -2.96 14.53 4.50
CA LEU A 588 -1.58 14.21 4.90
C LEU A 588 -0.53 14.85 3.98
N GLY A 589 -0.95 15.60 2.95
CA GLY A 589 -0.03 16.27 2.02
C GLY A 589 0.79 15.31 1.16
N ILE A 590 0.21 14.16 0.76
CA ILE A 590 0.86 13.21 -0.14
C ILE A 590 1.12 13.86 -1.50
N ASN A 591 2.29 13.63 -2.09
CA ASN A 591 2.70 14.30 -3.34
C ASN A 591 1.96 13.75 -4.56
N PHE A 592 1.81 12.43 -4.65
CA PHE A 592 1.17 11.77 -5.80
C PHE A 592 0.15 10.73 -5.37
N ILE A 593 -0.92 10.61 -6.16
CA ILE A 593 -1.89 9.53 -6.04
C ILE A 593 -1.96 8.77 -7.36
N LYS A 594 -1.65 7.46 -7.33
CA LYS A 594 -1.74 6.58 -8.50
C LYS A 594 -3.13 5.98 -8.58
N PHE A 595 -3.93 6.49 -9.52
CA PHE A 595 -5.22 5.95 -9.89
C PHE A 595 -5.09 4.75 -10.82
N ASN A 596 -6.11 3.89 -10.78
CA ASN A 596 -6.20 2.79 -11.71
C ASN A 596 -6.70 3.27 -13.10
N GLY A 597 -6.98 2.33 -14.00
CA GLY A 597 -7.42 2.67 -15.36
C GLY A 597 -8.85 3.16 -15.46
N LEU A 598 -9.14 3.82 -16.56
CA LEU A 598 -10.34 4.65 -16.74
C LEU A 598 -11.56 3.88 -17.31
N ASN A 599 -11.52 2.55 -17.42
CA ASN A 599 -12.61 1.78 -18.04
C ASN A 599 -13.70 1.31 -17.07
N TYR A 600 -13.48 1.35 -15.76
CA TYR A 600 -14.49 0.97 -14.77
C TYR A 600 -15.07 2.18 -14.06
N PRO A 601 -16.42 2.27 -13.89
CA PRO A 601 -17.07 3.39 -13.22
C PRO A 601 -16.53 3.64 -11.80
N ASP A 602 -16.35 2.61 -10.98
CA ASP A 602 -15.86 2.77 -9.60
C ASP A 602 -14.43 3.34 -9.53
N LYS A 603 -13.62 3.16 -10.58
CA LYS A 603 -12.28 3.73 -10.67
C LYS A 603 -12.30 5.18 -11.16
N VAL A 604 -13.23 5.48 -12.07
CA VAL A 604 -13.45 6.83 -12.58
C VAL A 604 -14.06 7.73 -11.51
N ASP A 605 -14.99 7.21 -10.71
CA ASP A 605 -15.64 7.96 -9.62
C ASP A 605 -14.60 8.52 -8.65
N ARG A 606 -13.58 7.73 -8.27
CA ARG A 606 -12.47 8.23 -7.43
C ARG A 606 -11.69 9.38 -8.06
N LEU A 607 -11.45 9.33 -9.37
CA LEU A 607 -10.78 10.42 -10.07
C LEU A 607 -11.67 11.68 -10.12
N ILE A 608 -12.98 11.50 -10.25
CA ILE A 608 -13.96 12.59 -10.19
C ILE A 608 -14.00 13.19 -8.78
N THR A 609 -14.05 12.38 -7.72
CA THR A 609 -14.03 12.87 -6.32
C THR A 609 -12.75 13.69 -6.04
N TRP A 610 -11.60 13.27 -6.56
CA TRP A 610 -10.37 14.06 -6.51
C TRP A 610 -10.49 15.41 -7.23
N TYR A 611 -11.13 15.44 -8.39
CA TYR A 611 -11.35 16.67 -9.15
C TYR A 611 -12.34 17.62 -8.46
N GLU A 612 -13.45 17.10 -7.93
CA GLU A 612 -14.43 17.88 -7.18
C GLU A 612 -13.80 18.55 -5.96
N TYR A 613 -12.92 17.83 -5.27
CA TYR A 613 -12.13 18.40 -4.17
C TYR A 613 -11.25 19.57 -4.64
N TYR A 614 -10.56 19.40 -5.76
CA TYR A 614 -9.74 20.45 -6.34
C TYR A 614 -10.57 21.71 -6.64
N GLU A 615 -11.70 21.55 -7.32
CA GLU A 615 -12.62 22.65 -7.65
C GLU A 615 -13.08 23.39 -6.39
N ASN A 616 -13.51 22.65 -5.36
CA ASN A 616 -13.93 23.24 -4.08
C ASN A 616 -12.80 24.02 -3.39
N THR A 617 -11.57 23.51 -3.44
CA THR A 617 -10.41 24.18 -2.85
C THR A 617 -10.03 25.45 -3.62
N MET A 618 -10.17 25.43 -4.94
CA MET A 618 -9.89 26.59 -5.78
C MET A 618 -10.94 27.69 -5.66
N ILE A 619 -12.23 27.33 -5.57
CA ILE A 619 -13.31 28.30 -5.32
C ILE A 619 -13.04 29.09 -4.03
N ASN A 620 -12.54 28.42 -2.98
CA ASN A 620 -12.19 29.06 -1.71
C ASN A 620 -10.93 29.95 -1.77
N LYS A 621 -10.14 29.91 -2.85
CA LYS A 621 -8.91 30.72 -3.05
C LYS A 621 -9.11 31.92 -3.99
N ILE A 622 -10.28 32.08 -4.61
CA ILE A 622 -10.59 33.17 -5.56
C ILE A 622 -10.49 34.57 -4.91
N ASP A 623 -10.47 34.67 -3.57
CA ASP A 623 -10.18 35.94 -2.85
C ASP A 623 -8.69 36.33 -2.82
N SER A 624 -7.78 35.52 -3.39
CA SER A 624 -6.36 35.84 -3.47
C SER A 624 -5.84 35.70 -4.91
N ASN A 625 -5.28 36.79 -5.43
CA ASN A 625 -4.79 36.97 -6.81
C ASN A 625 -3.54 36.13 -7.16
N SER A 626 -3.40 34.90 -6.63
CA SER A 626 -2.24 34.05 -6.89
C SER A 626 -2.48 33.15 -8.10
N GLU A 627 -1.62 33.28 -9.12
CA GLU A 627 -1.58 32.38 -10.28
C GLU A 627 -1.53 30.91 -9.84
N ASN A 628 -2.43 30.12 -10.43
CA ASN A 628 -2.59 28.69 -10.20
C ASN A 628 -1.37 27.92 -10.72
N GLN A 629 -0.36 27.79 -9.87
CA GLN A 629 0.68 26.79 -10.05
C GLN A 629 0.32 25.62 -9.16
N TRP A 630 0.31 24.42 -9.73
CA TRP A 630 0.41 23.19 -8.97
C TRP A 630 1.60 23.35 -8.01
N ARG A 631 1.38 23.64 -6.73
CA ARG A 631 2.47 23.63 -5.73
C ARG A 631 2.83 22.19 -5.37
N LEU A 632 3.02 21.34 -6.38
CA LEU A 632 3.18 19.89 -6.24
C LEU A 632 4.35 19.33 -7.03
N TYR A 633 5.24 20.22 -7.41
CA TYR A 633 6.47 19.82 -8.00
C TYR A 633 7.47 20.93 -7.77
N ASN A 634 8.71 20.61 -7.38
CA ASN A 634 9.81 21.54 -7.61
C ASN A 634 10.06 21.47 -9.12
N PRO A 635 9.66 22.47 -9.94
CA PRO A 635 9.79 22.42 -11.40
C PRO A 635 11.21 22.04 -11.84
N GLY A 636 12.20 22.44 -11.04
CA GLY A 636 13.61 22.12 -11.23
C GLY A 636 13.99 20.63 -11.15
N LEU A 637 13.11 19.70 -10.77
CA LEU A 637 13.40 18.25 -10.85
C LEU A 637 13.05 17.63 -12.23
N PHE A 638 12.23 18.24 -13.11
CA PHE A 638 11.90 17.66 -14.45
C PHE A 638 12.20 18.64 -15.58
N GLU A 639 12.38 19.92 -15.25
CA GLU A 639 12.87 20.93 -16.18
C GLU A 639 14.38 20.79 -16.33
N ILE A 640 14.82 20.62 -17.57
CA ILE A 640 16.23 20.74 -17.92
C ILE A 640 16.58 22.21 -17.68
N LYS A 641 17.48 22.51 -16.73
CA LYS A 641 18.11 23.83 -16.67
C LYS A 641 18.80 24.04 -18.01
N THR A 642 18.24 24.97 -18.79
CA THR A 642 18.74 25.35 -20.11
C THR A 642 20.05 26.11 -20.01
#